data_AF-A0A7S4L7N6-F1
#
_entry.id   AF-A0A7S4L7N6-F1
#
_cell.length_a   1.000
_cell.length_b   1.000
_cell.length_c   1.000
_cell.angle_alpha   90.00
_cell.angle_beta   90.00
_cell.angle_gamma   90.00
#
_symmetry.space_group_name_H-M   'P 1'
#
loop_
_entity.id
_entity.type
_entity.pdbx_description
1 polymer ?
#
loop_
_entity_poly.entity_id
_entity_poly.type
_entity_poly.pdbx_seq_one_letter_code
_entity_poly.pdbx_strand_id
1 'polypeptide(L)'
;QHKMKLVVFFFLGIWFFSTPSRANTIYVDANASGTEDGTQDHPYSNFKDALNDPSLTSGDAIAAAPGTYSGDDNTNLEVNPSLSLVFMVNGNDEVLIDLGNKDVGFLKVTSTGLPFDVDGYTFKNQADNSKNPVLSFDSTEATTVSACYFKNIGFAVSMINVQAMTVQGSTFEHCHSKDQDGPCLFCQDTAGSIVTSHFEDSRGKKGGAIYIDDTPKGSAVKLLFVNFIGNEAEKQGGGLYVALGNVSVVSSTFTNNSASGDDDGSGGGLYSEVPITLTAVVFEYNTATKEGGGIALESTPSSSSSQLASSSFQSLQVNDNMAPVGGGIHISSLSPVFISNSKIIGNFAYDEDKGKGGGLYIDDSSDIVTIDDTTIAQNSAAEKGGGIYINGPSSSALIQVRSGCIIEKNTAVKSGGGVELAGPVIYAGFSGSTIDYNIVTADDGVGGGLLLKGSAVVSDCLLEGNVAEYGGGVEIDQSGLITFVDNTFTLNNATKNGGGMRITTSSGVLVKGGDFTGNNGAEGAGVYIGPSLPVEFASVAFSDNSASKSGGAIYLSGSSQESIAGVNLVKIRNCDLFDTFNEAIYSANGGELVLDETCTVPGLHLSDSSVSLCGCSVQEASITNLYLDANQGSFLTDSSIQLNGNFNWRAGEIYGVDSKTCETGLKTGFNGTDYSIDSPPTLTILGTGLVGTGSDTLNSREIDWAITSSINLATDLLDLGDGTITVDGRFTLTESQSVQCGTMYNYGTLQMEQGSVIDGTLVQKGTMEIRYSSVPDEDTVLASVGTNDIEGGKIVVYAPSPTPLSEGDSFAVLEWAHHSGTYGSLDLHSNLDDDTKGTLTYLTNALKVNIVHGGGGTGAGAIVGIVFGVLIFLALVTAGGFYYARQRARNSYGELDESSQGFGEGIKVLGGESAPVEGGEQQSG
;
A
#
# COMPACT_ATOMS: atom_id res chain seq x y z
N GLN A 1 6.77 9.20 45.34
CA GLN A 1 5.73 9.24 46.40
C GLN A 1 5.45 10.64 46.99
N HIS A 2 6.43 11.54 47.21
CA HIS A 2 6.12 12.87 47.75
C HIS A 2 5.48 13.88 46.79
N LYS A 3 5.69 13.76 45.46
CA LYS A 3 5.01 14.60 44.45
C LYS A 3 3.57 14.17 44.15
N MET A 4 3.21 12.92 44.47
CA MET A 4 1.88 12.35 44.23
C MET A 4 0.85 12.85 45.25
N LYS A 5 1.27 13.13 46.49
CA LYS A 5 0.42 13.78 47.50
C LYS A 5 0.06 15.22 47.12
N LEU A 6 0.92 15.95 46.42
CA LEU A 6 0.66 17.34 46.06
C LEU A 6 -0.41 17.48 44.95
N VAL A 7 -0.49 16.50 44.03
CA VAL A 7 -1.46 16.49 42.92
C VAL A 7 -2.82 15.93 43.35
N VAL A 8 -2.84 14.93 44.24
CA VAL A 8 -4.09 14.47 44.87
C VAL A 8 -4.69 15.56 45.76
N PHE A 9 -3.88 16.37 46.43
CA PHE A 9 -4.35 17.59 47.11
C PHE A 9 -4.76 18.72 46.16
N PHE A 10 -4.32 18.71 44.89
CA PHE A 10 -4.76 19.69 43.90
C PHE A 10 -6.13 19.32 43.31
N PHE A 11 -6.39 18.02 43.07
CA PHE A 11 -7.72 17.52 42.64
C PHE A 11 -8.75 17.45 43.78
N LEU A 12 -8.33 17.14 45.02
CA LEU A 12 -9.16 17.35 46.21
C LEU A 12 -9.26 18.83 46.61
N GLY A 13 -8.35 19.68 46.13
CA GLY A 13 -8.32 21.12 46.38
C GLY A 13 -9.29 21.91 45.53
N ILE A 14 -9.62 21.42 44.32
CA ILE A 14 -10.69 21.96 43.47
C ILE A 14 -12.07 21.58 44.02
N TRP A 15 -12.17 20.53 44.84
CA TRP A 15 -13.40 20.18 45.57
C TRP A 15 -13.80 21.17 46.69
N PHE A 16 -12.92 22.12 47.06
CA PHE A 16 -13.16 22.99 48.23
C PHE A 16 -13.11 24.50 48.00
N PHE A 17 -12.92 24.99 46.77
CA PHE A 17 -13.03 26.42 46.44
C PHE A 17 -13.48 26.51 44.98
N SER A 18 -14.77 26.68 44.68
CA SER A 18 -15.57 27.87 44.97
C SER A 18 -17.00 27.52 45.35
N THR A 19 -17.31 27.39 46.64
CA THR A 19 -18.67 27.74 47.05
C THR A 19 -18.76 29.27 46.92
N PRO A 20 -19.61 29.85 46.06
CA PRO A 20 -20.12 31.18 46.39
C PRO A 20 -20.60 31.10 47.85
N SER A 21 -20.35 32.13 48.64
CA SER A 21 -20.87 32.19 50.01
C SER A 21 -22.36 31.85 49.97
N ARG A 22 -22.74 30.64 50.38
CA ARG A 22 -24.11 30.12 50.27
C ARG A 22 -25.00 31.05 51.07
N ALA A 23 -25.90 31.77 50.40
CA ALA A 23 -26.65 32.85 51.04
C ALA A 23 -27.81 32.29 51.87
N ASN A 24 -28.49 31.22 51.39
CA ASN A 24 -29.56 30.52 52.08
C ASN A 24 -29.71 29.04 51.62
N THR A 25 -30.41 28.21 52.40
CA THR A 25 -30.76 26.82 52.03
C THR A 25 -32.21 26.53 52.38
N ILE A 26 -33.00 26.14 51.38
CA ILE A 26 -34.40 25.72 51.53
C ILE A 26 -34.45 24.19 51.61
N TYR A 27 -35.15 23.65 52.61
CA TYR A 27 -35.23 22.22 52.86
C TYR A 27 -36.54 21.62 52.34
N VAL A 28 -36.44 20.43 51.75
CA VAL A 28 -37.58 19.65 51.27
C VAL A 28 -37.53 18.25 51.90
N ASP A 29 -38.64 17.74 52.43
CA ASP A 29 -38.77 16.39 53.00
C ASP A 29 -40.12 15.81 52.58
N ALA A 30 -40.12 14.68 51.86
CA ALA A 30 -41.35 14.02 51.42
C ALA A 30 -42.29 13.61 52.58
N ASN A 31 -41.76 13.53 53.81
CA ASN A 31 -42.50 13.20 55.02
C ASN A 31 -42.87 14.44 55.86
N ALA A 32 -42.60 15.65 55.36
CA ALA A 32 -42.95 16.88 56.04
C ALA A 32 -44.46 16.92 56.35
N SER A 33 -44.80 17.44 57.52
CA SER A 33 -46.18 17.63 57.94
C SER A 33 -46.28 18.84 58.86
N GLY A 34 -47.34 19.64 58.74
CA GLY A 34 -47.57 20.83 59.56
C GLY A 34 -47.43 22.13 58.78
N THR A 35 -46.97 23.20 59.44
CA THR A 35 -46.69 24.50 58.80
C THR A 35 -45.32 24.46 58.18
N GLU A 36 -45.26 24.35 56.85
CA GLU A 36 -44.03 24.28 56.06
C GLU A 36 -43.55 25.71 55.72
N ASP A 37 -42.31 26.05 56.08
CA ASP A 37 -41.69 27.35 55.82
C ASP A 37 -40.30 27.26 55.18
N GLY A 38 -39.91 26.06 54.73
CA GLY A 38 -38.64 25.81 54.04
C GLY A 38 -37.42 25.75 54.96
N THR A 39 -37.58 25.95 56.27
CA THR A 39 -36.48 25.78 57.24
C THR A 39 -36.20 24.31 57.51
N GLN A 40 -35.05 24.01 58.13
CA GLN A 40 -34.66 22.63 58.45
C GLN A 40 -35.65 21.94 59.41
N ASP A 41 -36.28 22.68 60.31
CA ASP A 41 -37.26 22.14 61.28
C ASP A 41 -38.67 22.02 60.67
N HIS A 42 -38.96 22.79 59.62
CA HIS A 42 -40.25 22.86 58.93
C HIS A 42 -40.08 22.85 57.40
N PRO A 43 -39.50 21.76 56.84
CA PRO A 43 -39.23 21.66 55.41
C PRO A 43 -40.52 21.64 54.58
N TYR A 44 -40.43 22.01 53.31
CA TYR A 44 -41.53 21.80 52.36
C TYR A 44 -41.71 20.31 52.03
N SER A 45 -42.94 19.90 51.79
CA SER A 45 -43.27 18.51 51.41
C SER A 45 -42.97 18.20 49.95
N ASN A 46 -42.78 19.22 49.10
CA ASN A 46 -42.59 19.08 47.66
C ASN A 46 -41.68 20.19 47.09
N PHE A 47 -41.09 19.93 45.93
CA PHE A 47 -40.15 20.85 45.29
C PHE A 47 -40.81 22.10 44.71
N LYS A 48 -42.08 22.02 44.29
CA LYS A 48 -42.80 23.19 43.76
C LYS A 48 -42.98 24.28 44.82
N ASP A 49 -43.30 23.92 46.05
CA ASP A 49 -43.41 24.88 47.14
C ASP A 49 -42.05 25.46 47.51
N ALA A 50 -40.99 24.63 47.52
CA ALA A 50 -39.61 25.10 47.74
C ALA A 50 -39.13 26.09 46.66
N LEU A 51 -39.47 25.84 45.40
CA LEU A 51 -39.17 26.75 44.28
C LEU A 51 -39.97 28.06 44.33
N ASN A 52 -41.11 28.07 45.02
CA ASN A 52 -41.95 29.25 45.22
C ASN A 52 -41.66 29.97 46.55
N ASP A 53 -40.65 29.55 47.31
CA ASP A 53 -40.26 30.20 48.56
C ASP A 53 -39.88 31.67 48.29
N PRO A 54 -40.49 32.64 48.98
CA PRO A 54 -40.28 34.06 48.74
C PRO A 54 -38.88 34.56 49.14
N SER A 55 -38.12 33.77 49.90
CA SER A 55 -36.74 34.04 50.30
C SER A 55 -35.69 33.47 49.35
N LEU A 56 -36.10 32.68 48.34
CA LEU A 56 -35.19 32.04 47.39
C LEU A 56 -34.54 33.08 46.46
N THR A 57 -33.21 33.10 46.43
CA THR A 57 -32.40 34.00 45.61
C THR A 57 -31.31 33.25 44.83
N SER A 58 -30.69 33.92 43.87
CA SER A 58 -29.65 33.33 43.03
C SER A 58 -28.40 32.98 43.85
N GLY A 59 -27.93 31.74 43.74
CA GLY A 59 -26.83 31.16 44.51
C GLY A 59 -27.26 30.34 45.74
N ASP A 60 -28.57 30.24 45.99
CA ASP A 60 -29.12 29.45 47.08
C ASP A 60 -29.20 27.95 46.74
N ALA A 61 -29.35 27.14 47.78
CA ALA A 61 -29.49 25.68 47.66
C ALA A 61 -30.90 25.21 48.01
N ILE A 62 -31.37 24.18 47.31
CA ILE A 62 -32.52 23.37 47.67
C ILE A 62 -32.00 22.00 48.11
N ALA A 63 -32.21 21.67 49.38
CA ALA A 63 -31.65 20.50 50.03
C ALA A 63 -32.75 19.47 50.37
N ALA A 64 -32.74 18.32 49.70
CA ALA A 64 -33.78 17.30 49.85
C ALA A 64 -33.37 16.21 50.85
N ALA A 65 -34.21 15.94 51.85
CA ALA A 65 -34.04 14.82 52.76
C ALA A 65 -34.31 13.48 52.05
N PRO A 66 -33.68 12.37 52.48
CA PRO A 66 -33.94 11.05 51.91
C PRO A 66 -35.43 10.68 51.92
N GLY A 67 -35.93 10.16 50.81
CA GLY A 67 -37.36 9.88 50.63
C GLY A 67 -37.75 9.74 49.17
N THR A 68 -39.02 9.37 48.95
CA THR A 68 -39.61 9.25 47.61
C THR A 68 -40.54 10.43 47.36
N TYR A 69 -40.18 11.24 46.37
CA TYR A 69 -40.93 12.40 45.92
C TYR A 69 -41.70 12.02 44.66
N SER A 70 -43.02 12.10 44.73
CA SER A 70 -43.93 11.72 43.65
C SER A 70 -45.07 12.72 43.51
N GLY A 71 -45.84 12.61 42.44
CA GLY A 71 -46.99 13.48 42.18
C GLY A 71 -46.63 14.77 41.46
N ASP A 72 -47.66 15.49 41.01
CA ASP A 72 -47.52 16.58 40.05
C ASP A 72 -46.71 17.77 40.60
N ASP A 73 -46.71 17.98 41.93
CA ASP A 73 -45.93 19.04 42.59
C ASP A 73 -44.43 18.72 42.73
N ASN A 74 -43.99 17.55 42.23
CA ASN A 74 -42.60 17.13 42.15
C ASN A 74 -42.16 16.83 40.70
N THR A 75 -42.96 17.20 39.69
CA THR A 75 -42.67 16.93 38.28
C THR A 75 -42.94 18.17 37.42
N ASN A 76 -42.29 18.27 36.26
CA ASN A 76 -42.42 19.40 35.32
C ASN A 76 -42.23 20.78 35.97
N LEU A 77 -41.23 20.91 36.84
CA LEU A 77 -40.96 22.12 37.58
C LEU A 77 -40.19 23.12 36.71
N GLU A 78 -40.72 24.33 36.59
CA GLU A 78 -40.05 25.43 35.90
C GLU A 78 -39.32 26.30 36.92
N VAL A 79 -38.01 26.48 36.71
CA VAL A 79 -37.20 27.36 37.54
C VAL A 79 -37.31 28.79 37.02
N ASN A 80 -37.45 29.75 37.93
CA ASN A 80 -37.42 31.17 37.57
C ASN A 80 -36.10 31.48 36.82
N PRO A 81 -36.17 32.03 35.58
CA PRO A 81 -34.99 32.34 34.77
C PRO A 81 -33.97 33.28 35.44
N SER A 82 -34.34 34.01 36.49
CA SER A 82 -33.41 34.90 37.20
C SER A 82 -32.60 34.20 38.31
N LEU A 83 -32.83 32.91 38.55
CA LEU A 83 -32.20 32.15 39.63
C LEU A 83 -31.10 31.22 39.13
N SER A 84 -29.97 31.24 39.83
CA SER A 84 -28.98 30.17 39.89
C SER A 84 -29.29 29.35 41.14
N LEU A 85 -29.37 28.02 41.05
CA LEU A 85 -29.67 27.16 42.19
C LEU A 85 -28.76 25.93 42.23
N VAL A 86 -28.57 25.41 43.43
CA VAL A 86 -27.92 24.12 43.69
C VAL A 86 -28.95 23.17 44.29
N PHE A 87 -29.22 22.06 43.61
CA PHE A 87 -30.02 20.96 44.13
C PHE A 87 -29.09 19.93 44.73
N MET A 88 -29.28 19.58 46.00
CA MET A 88 -28.42 18.63 46.69
C MET A 88 -29.17 17.73 47.68
N VAL A 89 -28.62 16.54 47.91
CA VAL A 89 -29.11 15.62 48.94
C VAL A 89 -28.68 16.08 50.34
N ASN A 90 -29.62 16.07 51.28
CA ASN A 90 -29.42 16.35 52.70
C ASN A 90 -29.48 15.06 53.53
N GLY A 91 -28.46 14.21 53.39
CA GLY A 91 -28.40 12.94 54.10
C GLY A 91 -27.44 11.95 53.44
N ASN A 92 -27.44 10.71 53.95
CA ASN A 92 -26.63 9.62 53.41
C ASN A 92 -27.44 8.58 52.61
N ASP A 93 -28.76 8.66 52.68
CA ASP A 93 -29.70 7.74 52.02
C ASP A 93 -30.26 8.35 50.72
N GLU A 94 -30.92 7.53 49.90
CA GLU A 94 -31.40 7.91 48.56
C GLU A 94 -32.51 8.98 48.60
N VAL A 95 -32.37 10.00 47.75
CA VAL A 95 -33.47 10.89 47.36
C VAL A 95 -33.97 10.43 46.00
N LEU A 96 -35.19 9.90 45.98
CA LEU A 96 -35.82 9.34 44.79
C LEU A 96 -36.90 10.27 44.26
N ILE A 97 -36.76 10.72 43.02
CA ILE A 97 -37.82 11.37 42.24
C ILE A 97 -38.51 10.31 41.38
N ASP A 98 -39.76 9.98 41.72
CA ASP A 98 -40.58 8.98 41.01
C ASP A 98 -41.51 9.67 40.02
N LEU A 99 -41.27 9.44 38.72
CA LEU A 99 -41.99 10.04 37.61
C LEU A 99 -43.27 9.26 37.23
N GLY A 100 -43.56 8.15 37.92
CA GLY A 100 -44.86 7.48 37.89
C GLY A 100 -45.26 6.82 36.56
N ASN A 101 -44.28 6.45 35.74
CA ASN A 101 -44.41 5.94 34.37
C ASN A 101 -45.19 6.89 33.45
N LYS A 102 -45.01 8.21 33.64
CA LYS A 102 -45.66 9.25 32.83
C LYS A 102 -44.65 9.94 31.92
N ASP A 103 -45.17 10.61 30.89
CA ASP A 103 -44.41 11.53 30.04
C ASP A 103 -44.25 12.89 30.76
N VAL A 104 -43.42 12.92 31.79
CA VAL A 104 -43.13 14.09 32.63
C VAL A 104 -41.65 14.18 32.95
N GLY A 105 -41.11 15.39 33.00
CA GLY A 105 -39.75 15.66 33.48
C GLY A 105 -39.72 15.99 34.98
N PHE A 106 -38.55 16.37 35.48
CA PHE A 106 -38.37 16.92 36.83
C PHE A 106 -38.14 18.42 36.79
N LEU A 107 -37.04 18.87 36.20
CA LEU A 107 -36.61 20.28 36.20
C LEU A 107 -36.43 20.81 34.78
N LYS A 108 -36.97 22.00 34.56
CA LYS A 108 -36.77 22.79 33.34
C LYS A 108 -36.20 24.16 33.69
N VAL A 109 -35.00 24.41 33.19
CA VAL A 109 -34.23 25.65 33.38
C VAL A 109 -34.04 26.31 32.02
N THR A 110 -34.64 27.48 31.82
CA THR A 110 -34.52 28.24 30.57
C THR A 110 -33.99 29.63 30.83
N SER A 111 -33.07 30.10 29.99
CA SER A 111 -32.68 31.52 29.87
C SER A 111 -32.11 32.17 31.13
N THR A 112 -31.27 31.45 31.86
CA THR A 112 -30.65 32.01 33.08
C THR A 112 -29.38 32.79 32.81
N GLY A 113 -28.55 32.37 31.85
CA GLY A 113 -27.17 32.86 31.75
C GLY A 113 -26.38 32.72 33.06
N LEU A 114 -26.82 31.82 33.94
CA LEU A 114 -26.31 31.61 35.30
C LEU A 114 -26.00 30.13 35.55
N PRO A 115 -25.16 29.80 36.55
CA PRO A 115 -24.81 28.42 36.83
C PRO A 115 -25.96 27.62 37.47
N PHE A 116 -25.94 26.29 37.32
CA PHE A 116 -26.94 25.40 37.91
C PHE A 116 -26.37 24.02 38.22
N ASP A 117 -26.59 23.51 39.43
CA ASP A 117 -26.03 22.23 39.85
C ASP A 117 -27.12 21.28 40.36
N VAL A 118 -27.05 20.01 39.98
CA VAL A 118 -27.89 18.92 40.50
C VAL A 118 -26.97 17.79 40.94
N ASP A 119 -27.00 17.47 42.24
CA ASP A 119 -26.08 16.52 42.86
C ASP A 119 -26.79 15.43 43.68
N GLY A 120 -26.52 14.15 43.35
CA GLY A 120 -26.83 13.00 44.19
C GLY A 120 -28.24 12.40 44.07
N TYR A 121 -29.08 12.91 43.17
CA TYR A 121 -30.48 12.48 43.04
C TYR A 121 -30.62 11.19 42.25
N THR A 122 -31.62 10.39 42.61
CA THR A 122 -32.07 9.27 41.78
C THR A 122 -33.41 9.61 41.11
N PHE A 123 -33.50 9.42 39.80
CA PHE A 123 -34.70 9.62 38.98
C PHE A 123 -35.16 8.27 38.42
N LYS A 124 -36.44 7.92 38.61
CA LYS A 124 -36.98 6.64 38.15
C LYS A 124 -38.36 6.73 37.52
N ASN A 125 -38.67 5.71 36.73
CA ASN A 125 -40.01 5.41 36.23
C ASN A 125 -40.57 6.55 35.37
N GLN A 126 -39.83 7.01 34.38
CA GLN A 126 -40.45 7.82 33.32
C GLN A 126 -41.02 6.87 32.26
N ALA A 127 -42.07 7.29 31.54
CA ALA A 127 -42.52 6.53 30.38
C ALA A 127 -41.40 6.44 29.32
N ASP A 128 -41.20 5.26 28.74
CA ASP A 128 -40.40 5.11 27.52
C ASP A 128 -40.90 6.04 26.43
N ASN A 129 -40.01 6.51 25.56
CA ASN A 129 -40.31 7.48 24.50
C ASN A 129 -40.90 8.81 25.03
N SER A 130 -40.63 9.15 26.30
CA SER A 130 -40.97 10.46 26.84
C SER A 130 -40.37 11.57 25.98
N LYS A 131 -41.15 12.64 25.80
CA LYS A 131 -40.74 13.86 25.08
C LYS A 131 -40.23 14.94 26.02
N ASN A 132 -40.37 14.71 27.33
CA ASN A 132 -40.02 15.66 28.36
C ASN A 132 -38.75 15.17 29.05
N PRO A 133 -37.60 15.82 28.85
CA PRO A 133 -36.39 15.41 29.54
C PRO A 133 -36.57 15.54 31.07
N VAL A 134 -36.01 14.59 31.83
CA VAL A 134 -36.01 14.66 33.30
C VAL A 134 -35.33 15.94 33.76
N LEU A 135 -34.15 16.25 33.22
CA LEU A 135 -33.47 17.52 33.42
C LEU A 135 -33.30 18.24 32.08
N SER A 136 -33.87 19.44 31.96
CA SER A 136 -33.76 20.29 30.78
C SER A 136 -33.04 21.58 31.12
N PHE A 137 -31.93 21.83 30.44
CA PHE A 137 -31.15 23.05 30.57
C PHE A 137 -31.01 23.72 29.21
N ASP A 138 -31.49 24.96 29.11
CA ASP A 138 -31.36 25.81 27.93
C ASP A 138 -30.76 27.17 28.30
N SER A 139 -29.66 27.53 27.62
CA SER A 139 -29.03 28.85 27.69
C SER A 139 -28.47 29.19 29.09
N THR A 140 -27.71 28.26 29.67
CA THR A 140 -27.04 28.40 30.97
C THR A 140 -25.54 28.69 30.80
N GLU A 141 -24.92 29.35 31.79
CA GLU A 141 -23.48 29.63 31.76
C GLU A 141 -22.68 28.37 32.12
N ALA A 142 -22.98 27.75 33.27
CA ALA A 142 -22.39 26.47 33.67
C ALA A 142 -23.47 25.54 34.22
N THR A 143 -23.38 24.25 33.92
CA THR A 143 -24.35 23.28 34.44
C THR A 143 -23.66 21.99 34.85
N THR A 144 -23.87 21.59 36.11
CA THR A 144 -23.33 20.36 36.67
C THR A 144 -24.44 19.36 36.96
N VAL A 145 -24.30 18.13 36.47
CA VAL A 145 -25.10 16.97 36.88
C VAL A 145 -24.14 15.92 37.44
N SER A 146 -24.07 15.81 38.77
CA SER A 146 -23.10 14.98 39.46
C SER A 146 -23.74 13.92 40.34
N ALA A 147 -23.13 12.73 40.37
CA ALA A 147 -23.53 11.62 41.24
C ALA A 147 -25.03 11.25 41.14
N CYS A 148 -25.67 11.53 40.01
CA CYS A 148 -27.07 11.25 39.78
C CYS A 148 -27.26 9.84 39.21
N TYR A 149 -28.41 9.24 39.48
CA TYR A 149 -28.78 7.94 38.91
C TYR A 149 -30.12 8.03 38.18
N PHE A 150 -30.11 7.76 36.88
CA PHE A 150 -31.28 7.73 36.01
C PHE A 150 -31.58 6.28 35.68
N LYS A 151 -32.75 5.76 36.06
CA LYS A 151 -33.12 4.36 35.83
C LYS A 151 -34.54 4.24 35.31
N ASN A 152 -34.72 3.55 34.18
CA ASN A 152 -36.02 3.41 33.49
C ASN A 152 -36.57 4.78 33.11
N ILE A 153 -35.88 5.44 32.18
CA ILE A 153 -36.15 6.82 31.77
C ILE A 153 -36.40 6.86 30.27
N GLY A 154 -37.35 7.67 29.79
CA GLY A 154 -37.54 7.86 28.35
C GLY A 154 -36.53 8.85 27.77
N PHE A 155 -36.32 9.96 28.47
CA PHE A 155 -35.37 11.02 28.11
C PHE A 155 -34.79 11.66 29.36
N ALA A 156 -33.51 11.42 29.67
CA ALA A 156 -32.92 11.80 30.94
C ALA A 156 -32.46 13.25 30.98
N VAL A 157 -31.50 13.65 30.14
CA VAL A 157 -30.89 14.98 30.22
C VAL A 157 -30.81 15.64 28.85
N SER A 158 -31.30 16.87 28.75
CA SER A 158 -31.16 17.73 27.58
C SER A 158 -30.38 18.99 27.94
N MET A 159 -29.28 19.21 27.22
CA MET A 159 -28.36 20.34 27.36
C MET A 159 -28.31 21.10 26.05
N ILE A 160 -28.88 22.30 26.03
CA ILE A 160 -28.98 23.15 24.84
C ILE A 160 -28.36 24.52 25.17
N ASN A 161 -27.44 25.02 24.32
CA ASN A 161 -26.77 26.31 24.53
C ASN A 161 -26.06 26.42 25.90
N VAL A 162 -25.49 25.34 26.42
CA VAL A 162 -24.81 25.32 27.73
C VAL A 162 -23.32 25.61 27.55
N GLN A 163 -22.82 26.72 28.08
CA GLN A 163 -21.43 27.15 27.80
C GLN A 163 -20.38 26.31 28.54
N ALA A 164 -20.72 25.74 29.70
CA ALA A 164 -19.84 24.88 30.49
C ALA A 164 -20.61 23.74 31.18
N MET A 165 -20.81 22.64 30.47
CA MET A 165 -21.43 21.42 30.98
C MET A 165 -20.41 20.55 31.75
N THR A 166 -20.84 20.01 32.89
CA THR A 166 -20.15 18.92 33.60
C THR A 166 -21.14 17.82 33.95
N VAL A 167 -21.01 16.63 33.36
CA VAL A 167 -21.75 15.43 33.78
C VAL A 167 -20.77 14.46 34.40
N GLN A 168 -20.83 14.25 35.72
CA GLN A 168 -19.77 13.53 36.42
C GLN A 168 -20.27 12.46 37.40
N GLY A 169 -19.72 11.25 37.29
CA GLY A 169 -19.98 10.18 38.27
C GLY A 169 -21.45 9.75 38.29
N SER A 170 -22.19 10.05 37.22
CA SER A 170 -23.61 9.77 37.07
C SER A 170 -23.80 8.47 36.31
N THR A 171 -24.89 7.76 36.61
CA THR A 171 -25.25 6.50 35.95
C THR A 171 -26.58 6.66 35.25
N PHE A 172 -26.63 6.25 33.99
CA PHE A 172 -27.81 6.23 33.13
C PHE A 172 -28.05 4.78 32.74
N GLU A 173 -29.15 4.20 33.20
CA GLU A 173 -29.50 2.81 32.98
C GLU A 173 -30.90 2.77 32.37
N HIS A 174 -31.05 2.08 31.26
CA HIS A 174 -32.36 1.90 30.62
C HIS A 174 -33.01 3.23 30.25
N CYS A 175 -32.27 4.09 29.52
CA CYS A 175 -32.84 5.29 28.92
C CYS A 175 -33.37 4.98 27.51
N HIS A 176 -34.68 4.73 27.36
CA HIS A 176 -35.27 4.14 26.16
C HIS A 176 -36.22 5.11 25.44
N SER A 177 -35.81 5.53 24.25
CA SER A 177 -36.66 6.29 23.33
C SER A 177 -36.26 6.07 21.88
N LYS A 178 -37.22 5.58 21.10
CA LYS A 178 -37.10 5.38 19.64
C LYS A 178 -37.20 6.68 18.85
N ASP A 179 -37.78 7.72 19.47
CA ASP A 179 -38.01 9.00 18.83
C ASP A 179 -36.92 10.04 19.15
N GLN A 180 -36.11 9.80 20.20
CA GLN A 180 -35.10 10.74 20.67
C GLN A 180 -33.69 10.28 20.30
N ASP A 181 -32.89 11.23 19.85
CA ASP A 181 -31.45 11.05 19.73
C ASP A 181 -30.81 11.29 21.11
N GLY A 182 -29.88 10.43 21.53
CA GLY A 182 -29.20 10.57 22.82
C GLY A 182 -30.15 10.58 24.04
N PRO A 183 -30.97 9.54 24.26
CA PRO A 183 -31.98 9.53 25.32
C PRO A 183 -31.38 9.65 26.73
N CYS A 184 -30.11 9.28 26.94
CA CYS A 184 -29.44 9.54 28.21
C CYS A 184 -28.99 11.01 28.31
N LEU A 185 -28.35 11.49 27.26
CA LEU A 185 -27.79 12.83 27.19
C LEU A 185 -27.81 13.36 25.76
N PHE A 186 -28.60 14.40 25.55
CA PHE A 186 -28.63 15.17 24.32
C PHE A 186 -27.88 16.49 24.53
N CYS A 187 -26.85 16.73 23.71
CA CYS A 187 -26.06 17.96 23.71
C CYS A 187 -26.21 18.69 22.38
N GLN A 188 -26.63 19.95 22.45
CA GLN A 188 -26.65 20.86 21.30
C GLN A 188 -26.07 22.22 21.68
N ASP A 189 -25.18 22.74 20.84
CA ASP A 189 -24.48 24.02 21.06
C ASP A 189 -23.87 24.14 22.47
N THR A 190 -23.33 23.03 22.97
CA THR A 190 -22.82 22.87 24.32
C THR A 190 -21.30 22.67 24.32
N ALA A 191 -20.63 23.10 25.38
CA ALA A 191 -19.21 22.79 25.60
C ALA A 191 -19.04 22.25 27.01
N GLY A 192 -18.10 21.32 27.22
CA GLY A 192 -17.90 20.78 28.56
C GLY A 192 -17.26 19.41 28.63
N SER A 193 -17.53 18.72 29.74
CA SER A 193 -16.97 17.40 29.99
C SER A 193 -17.98 16.42 30.57
N ILE A 194 -17.84 15.17 30.18
CA ILE A 194 -18.52 14.01 30.75
C ILE A 194 -17.43 13.13 31.35
N VAL A 195 -17.49 12.89 32.66
CA VAL A 195 -16.36 12.33 33.41
C VAL A 195 -16.82 11.20 34.30
N THR A 196 -16.18 10.02 34.22
CA THR A 196 -16.45 8.89 35.13
C THR A 196 -17.93 8.45 35.18
N SER A 197 -18.67 8.66 34.10
CA SER A 197 -20.11 8.37 34.01
C SER A 197 -20.35 7.04 33.28
N HIS A 198 -21.48 6.41 33.56
CA HIS A 198 -21.86 5.11 33.02
C HIS A 198 -23.18 5.20 32.25
N PHE A 199 -23.22 4.62 31.06
CA PHE A 199 -24.38 4.57 30.18
C PHE A 199 -24.63 3.11 29.80
N GLU A 200 -25.72 2.54 30.30
CA GLU A 200 -25.99 1.11 30.23
C GLU A 200 -27.39 0.83 29.72
N ASP A 201 -27.50 -0.21 28.87
CA ASP A 201 -28.76 -0.76 28.37
C ASP A 201 -29.72 0.32 27.86
N SER A 202 -29.22 1.34 27.15
CA SER A 202 -30.04 2.46 26.68
C SER A 202 -30.32 2.36 25.18
N ARG A 203 -31.50 2.81 24.75
CA ARG A 203 -31.94 2.68 23.35
C ARG A 203 -32.40 4.01 22.81
N GLY A 204 -31.71 4.50 21.78
CA GLY A 204 -31.96 5.78 21.11
C GLY A 204 -32.21 5.63 19.62
N LYS A 205 -32.61 6.73 18.97
CA LYS A 205 -32.68 6.79 17.51
C LYS A 205 -31.30 6.90 16.86
N LYS A 206 -30.53 7.94 17.21
CA LYS A 206 -29.09 8.06 16.99
C LYS A 206 -28.40 8.27 18.32
N GLY A 207 -27.23 7.67 18.51
CA GLY A 207 -26.54 7.78 19.79
C GLY A 207 -27.34 7.06 20.87
N GLY A 208 -27.25 5.73 20.94
CA GLY A 208 -28.11 4.94 21.82
C GLY A 208 -28.07 5.38 23.28
N ALA A 209 -26.96 5.98 23.71
CA ALA A 209 -26.88 6.74 24.94
C ALA A 209 -26.77 8.26 24.71
N ILE A 210 -25.79 8.71 23.92
CA ILE A 210 -25.42 10.13 23.82
C ILE A 210 -25.45 10.62 22.38
N TYR A 211 -26.01 11.81 22.18
CA TYR A 211 -25.99 12.53 20.92
C TYR A 211 -25.37 13.92 21.11
N ILE A 212 -24.40 14.26 20.26
CA ILE A 212 -23.68 15.54 20.29
C ILE A 212 -23.85 16.25 18.93
N ASP A 213 -24.42 17.45 18.96
CA ASP A 213 -24.59 18.34 17.82
C ASP A 213 -24.15 19.77 18.19
N ASP A 214 -22.85 19.95 18.34
CA ASP A 214 -22.29 21.21 18.80
C ASP A 214 -21.71 22.02 17.65
N THR A 215 -22.10 23.30 17.52
CA THR A 215 -21.58 24.11 16.41
C THR A 215 -20.09 24.44 16.56
N PRO A 216 -19.33 24.60 15.45
CA PRO A 216 -17.88 24.81 15.46
C PRO A 216 -17.37 26.13 16.08
N LYS A 217 -18.16 26.87 16.87
CA LYS A 217 -17.77 28.16 17.49
C LYS A 217 -16.73 28.03 18.62
N GLY A 218 -15.90 26.99 18.60
CA GLY A 218 -14.84 26.74 19.58
C GLY A 218 -15.28 25.94 20.81
N SER A 219 -16.52 25.47 20.85
CA SER A 219 -17.04 24.57 21.88
C SER A 219 -16.47 23.15 21.69
N ALA A 220 -15.88 22.59 22.75
CA ALA A 220 -15.33 21.24 22.75
C ALA A 220 -16.00 20.40 23.84
N VAL A 221 -16.36 19.17 23.50
CA VAL A 221 -16.89 18.19 24.45
C VAL A 221 -15.87 17.09 24.69
N LYS A 222 -15.58 16.83 25.97
CA LYS A 222 -14.59 15.83 26.39
C LYS A 222 -15.24 14.71 27.17
N LEU A 223 -15.07 13.47 26.73
CA LEU A 223 -15.49 12.28 27.46
C LEU A 223 -14.25 11.65 28.09
N LEU A 224 -14.22 11.56 29.42
CA LEU A 224 -13.08 11.02 30.17
C LEU A 224 -13.52 9.88 31.09
N PHE A 225 -12.96 8.69 30.89
CA PHE A 225 -13.27 7.51 31.72
C PHE A 225 -14.77 7.16 31.73
N VAL A 226 -15.40 7.22 30.55
CA VAL A 226 -16.84 6.95 30.38
C VAL A 226 -17.03 5.51 29.91
N ASN A 227 -18.06 4.83 30.41
CA ASN A 227 -18.41 3.48 29.95
C ASN A 227 -19.76 3.49 29.23
N PHE A 228 -19.78 2.88 28.05
CA PHE A 228 -20.97 2.62 27.24
C PHE A 228 -21.14 1.10 27.13
N ILE A 229 -22.20 0.55 27.73
CA ILE A 229 -22.41 -0.90 27.81
C ILE A 229 -23.80 -1.26 27.31
N GLY A 230 -23.91 -2.09 26.27
CA GLY A 230 -25.20 -2.63 25.85
C GLY A 230 -26.16 -1.58 25.26
N ASN A 231 -25.67 -0.43 24.79
CA ASN A 231 -26.55 0.60 24.24
C ASN A 231 -26.90 0.31 22.77
N GLU A 232 -28.12 0.63 22.37
CA GLU A 232 -28.64 0.36 21.02
C GLU A 232 -29.10 1.66 20.35
N ALA A 233 -28.68 1.88 19.09
CA ALA A 233 -29.24 2.91 18.23
C ALA A 233 -30.05 2.28 17.10
N GLU A 234 -31.25 2.78 16.83
CA GLU A 234 -32.06 2.36 15.67
C GLU A 234 -31.51 2.88 14.33
N LYS A 235 -30.49 3.74 14.38
CA LYS A 235 -29.70 4.19 13.24
C LYS A 235 -28.23 4.12 13.64
N GLN A 236 -27.51 5.24 13.64
CA GLN A 236 -26.07 5.26 13.86
C GLN A 236 -25.66 5.48 15.32
N GLY A 237 -24.48 4.99 15.68
CA GLY A 237 -23.81 5.30 16.95
C GLY A 237 -24.47 4.58 18.12
N GLY A 238 -24.26 3.27 18.26
CA GLY A 238 -24.95 2.48 19.30
C GLY A 238 -24.70 3.01 20.72
N GLY A 239 -23.49 3.48 21.03
CA GLY A 239 -23.20 4.22 22.26
C GLY A 239 -23.25 5.73 22.07
N LEU A 240 -22.47 6.24 21.11
CA LEU A 240 -22.25 7.67 20.90
C LEU A 240 -22.43 8.05 19.42
N TYR A 241 -23.18 9.13 19.20
CA TYR A 241 -23.27 9.80 17.91
C TYR A 241 -22.73 11.23 18.00
N VAL A 242 -21.84 11.60 17.07
CA VAL A 242 -21.29 12.94 16.93
C VAL A 242 -21.68 13.51 15.57
N ALA A 243 -22.65 14.43 15.55
CA ALA A 243 -23.12 15.13 14.37
C ALA A 243 -22.20 16.29 13.99
N LEU A 244 -21.86 17.12 14.98
CA LEU A 244 -21.03 18.31 14.82
C LEU A 244 -20.20 18.55 16.10
N GLY A 245 -19.11 19.30 15.96
CA GLY A 245 -18.33 19.82 17.09
C GLY A 245 -16.91 19.29 17.16
N ASN A 246 -16.17 19.73 18.18
CA ASN A 246 -14.83 19.21 18.49
C ASN A 246 -14.93 18.24 19.68
N VAL A 247 -14.95 16.94 19.40
CA VAL A 247 -15.11 15.89 20.42
C VAL A 247 -13.81 15.15 20.66
N SER A 248 -13.47 14.97 21.94
CA SER A 248 -12.37 14.09 22.36
C SER A 248 -12.85 13.04 23.35
N VAL A 249 -12.49 11.79 23.11
CA VAL A 249 -12.82 10.65 23.98
C VAL A 249 -11.53 10.04 24.49
N VAL A 250 -11.38 9.95 25.81
CA VAL A 250 -10.14 9.58 26.47
C VAL A 250 -10.38 8.52 27.54
N SER A 251 -9.67 7.39 27.46
CA SER A 251 -9.71 6.33 28.48
C SER A 251 -11.12 5.79 28.75
N SER A 252 -11.97 5.76 27.73
CA SER A 252 -13.36 5.32 27.80
C SER A 252 -13.53 3.93 27.16
N THR A 253 -14.65 3.27 27.45
CA THR A 253 -14.95 1.92 26.96
C THR A 253 -16.32 1.87 26.29
N PHE A 254 -16.40 1.20 25.14
CA PHE A 254 -17.61 0.86 24.41
C PHE A 254 -17.69 -0.66 24.29
N THR A 255 -18.61 -1.28 25.02
CA THR A 255 -18.78 -2.74 25.03
C THR A 255 -20.22 -3.14 24.69
N ASN A 256 -20.39 -4.13 23.80
CA ASN A 256 -21.70 -4.68 23.43
C ASN A 256 -22.71 -3.63 22.93
N ASN A 257 -22.26 -2.50 22.38
CA ASN A 257 -23.18 -1.51 21.82
C ASN A 257 -23.55 -1.89 20.38
N SER A 258 -24.76 -1.54 19.95
CA SER A 258 -25.28 -1.93 18.65
C SER A 258 -25.91 -0.77 17.88
N ALA A 259 -25.61 -0.66 16.60
CA ALA A 259 -26.34 0.15 15.63
C ALA A 259 -27.21 -0.81 14.80
N SER A 260 -28.51 -0.90 15.12
CA SER A 260 -29.42 -1.96 14.65
C SER A 260 -30.35 -1.54 13.50
N GLY A 261 -30.21 -0.32 12.99
CA GLY A 261 -31.04 0.20 11.92
C GLY A 261 -30.84 -0.52 10.59
N ASP A 262 -31.92 -1.02 9.99
CA ASP A 262 -31.90 -1.54 8.62
C ASP A 262 -31.38 -0.42 7.68
N ASP A 263 -30.29 -0.69 6.94
CA ASP A 263 -29.61 0.18 5.97
C ASP A 263 -28.91 1.47 6.49
N ASP A 264 -29.12 1.85 7.75
CA ASP A 264 -28.54 3.06 8.37
C ASP A 264 -27.68 2.78 9.62
N GLY A 265 -27.54 1.52 10.05
CA GLY A 265 -26.86 1.14 11.29
C GLY A 265 -25.33 1.12 11.18
N SER A 266 -24.69 2.29 11.13
CA SER A 266 -23.23 2.43 11.18
C SER A 266 -22.71 2.79 12.58
N GLY A 267 -21.50 2.32 12.93
CA GLY A 267 -20.82 2.72 14.16
C GLY A 267 -21.46 2.09 15.40
N GLY A 268 -21.34 0.77 15.57
CA GLY A 268 -21.98 0.03 16.65
C GLY A 268 -21.58 0.55 18.03
N GLY A 269 -20.32 0.94 18.23
CA GLY A 269 -19.88 1.70 19.40
C GLY A 269 -20.06 3.21 19.21
N LEU A 270 -19.42 3.74 18.18
CA LEU A 270 -19.33 5.18 17.91
C LEU A 270 -19.53 5.49 16.43
N TYR A 271 -20.34 6.50 16.16
CA TYR A 271 -20.46 7.13 14.84
C TYR A 271 -20.10 8.61 14.90
N SER A 272 -19.33 9.09 13.94
CA SER A 272 -18.97 10.51 13.84
C SER A 272 -19.09 11.02 12.40
N GLU A 273 -19.81 12.14 12.22
CA GLU A 273 -19.88 12.88 10.96
C GLU A 273 -18.72 13.85 10.75
N VAL A 274 -17.98 14.13 11.83
CA VAL A 274 -16.89 15.12 11.87
C VAL A 274 -15.59 14.50 12.36
N PRO A 275 -14.43 15.15 12.14
CA PRO A 275 -13.18 14.69 12.71
C PRO A 275 -13.25 14.57 14.24
N ILE A 276 -12.70 13.48 14.79
CA ILE A 276 -12.77 13.15 16.22
C ILE A 276 -11.42 12.70 16.77
N THR A 277 -11.14 13.02 18.03
CA THR A 277 -9.93 12.55 18.74
C THR A 277 -10.28 11.42 19.70
N LEU A 278 -9.66 10.26 19.52
CA LEU A 278 -9.81 9.08 20.38
C LEU A 278 -8.44 8.72 20.98
N THR A 279 -8.35 8.63 22.30
CA THR A 279 -7.09 8.29 23.00
C THR A 279 -7.32 7.24 24.07
N ALA A 280 -6.63 6.11 23.98
CA ALA A 280 -6.75 5.01 24.94
C ALA A 280 -8.19 4.51 25.12
N VAL A 281 -8.96 4.47 24.02
CA VAL A 281 -10.36 4.03 24.03
C VAL A 281 -10.44 2.55 23.64
N VAL A 282 -11.33 1.83 24.31
CA VAL A 282 -11.59 0.40 24.08
C VAL A 282 -12.95 0.24 23.40
N PHE A 283 -13.00 -0.52 22.31
CA PHE A 283 -14.21 -0.90 21.57
C PHE A 283 -14.26 -2.43 21.47
N GLU A 284 -15.17 -3.06 22.20
CA GLU A 284 -15.27 -4.53 22.26
C GLU A 284 -16.68 -5.03 22.00
N TYR A 285 -16.81 -6.06 21.16
CA TYR A 285 -18.08 -6.75 20.91
C TYR A 285 -19.21 -5.81 20.41
N ASN A 286 -18.88 -4.69 19.78
CA ASN A 286 -19.89 -3.80 19.23
C ASN A 286 -20.31 -4.28 17.84
N THR A 287 -21.59 -4.08 17.51
CA THR A 287 -22.20 -4.59 16.29
C THR A 287 -22.86 -3.50 15.48
N ALA A 288 -22.71 -3.52 14.16
CA ALA A 288 -23.37 -2.61 13.25
C ALA A 288 -24.04 -3.41 12.12
N THR A 289 -25.23 -3.01 11.69
CA THR A 289 -25.95 -3.65 10.57
C THR A 289 -25.52 -3.11 9.20
N LYS A 290 -24.64 -2.11 9.15
CA LYS A 290 -24.12 -1.53 7.91
C LYS A 290 -22.58 -1.50 7.88
N GLU A 291 -21.95 -0.62 8.65
CA GLU A 291 -20.50 -0.38 8.55
C GLU A 291 -19.91 -0.01 9.92
N GLY A 292 -18.66 -0.42 10.18
CA GLY A 292 -17.94 0.02 11.39
C GLY A 292 -18.54 -0.57 12.66
N GLY A 293 -18.28 -1.84 12.95
CA GLY A 293 -18.84 -2.51 14.14
C GLY A 293 -18.46 -1.78 15.43
N GLY A 294 -17.19 -1.39 15.56
CA GLY A 294 -16.73 -0.53 16.65
C GLY A 294 -16.93 0.96 16.33
N ILE A 295 -16.33 1.40 15.22
CA ILE A 295 -16.22 2.83 14.88
C ILE A 295 -16.62 3.03 13.41
N ALA A 296 -17.46 4.02 13.14
CA ALA A 296 -17.69 4.54 11.79
C ALA A 296 -17.42 6.06 11.76
N LEU A 297 -16.56 6.47 10.83
CA LEU A 297 -16.25 7.88 10.55
C LEU A 297 -16.69 8.22 9.13
N GLU A 298 -17.72 9.05 9.00
CA GLU A 298 -18.34 9.39 7.70
C GLU A 298 -18.47 10.92 7.55
N SER A 299 -17.56 11.56 6.80
CA SER A 299 -17.62 13.02 6.64
C SER A 299 -18.48 13.42 5.43
N THR A 300 -19.53 14.22 5.67
CA THR A 300 -20.38 14.72 4.57
C THR A 300 -19.85 16.04 3.99
N PRO A 301 -19.90 16.25 2.65
CA PRO A 301 -19.46 17.50 2.00
C PRO A 301 -20.20 18.77 2.49
N SER A 302 -21.33 18.60 3.18
CA SER A 302 -22.17 19.67 3.74
C SER A 302 -21.61 20.30 5.01
N SER A 303 -20.61 19.71 5.67
CA SER A 303 -19.96 20.32 6.84
C SER A 303 -19.04 21.46 6.40
N SER A 304 -19.64 22.63 6.22
CA SER A 304 -19.00 23.91 5.83
C SER A 304 -17.98 24.47 6.84
N SER A 305 -17.42 23.65 7.73
CA SER A 305 -16.33 24.07 8.62
C SER A 305 -15.03 24.21 7.84
N SER A 306 -14.67 25.46 7.59
CA SER A 306 -13.47 25.92 6.89
C SER A 306 -12.14 25.67 7.64
N GLN A 307 -12.10 24.68 8.53
CA GLN A 307 -10.87 24.17 9.14
C GLN A 307 -10.78 22.67 8.90
N LEU A 308 -9.76 22.28 8.13
CA LEU A 308 -9.33 20.89 7.92
C LEU A 308 -8.78 20.32 9.25
N ALA A 309 -9.67 20.00 10.20
CA ALA A 309 -9.31 19.23 11.37
C ALA A 309 -9.07 17.77 10.97
N SER A 310 -8.11 17.11 11.61
CA SER A 310 -7.84 15.68 11.36
C SER A 310 -8.40 14.83 12.49
N SER A 311 -8.81 13.60 12.16
CA SER A 311 -9.11 12.58 13.17
C SER A 311 -7.81 11.98 13.69
N SER A 312 -7.73 11.76 15.00
CA SER A 312 -6.55 11.18 15.65
C SER A 312 -6.96 10.04 16.57
N PHE A 313 -6.53 8.83 16.23
CA PHE A 313 -6.80 7.57 16.92
C PHE A 313 -5.49 7.07 17.52
N GLN A 314 -5.34 7.18 18.84
CA GLN A 314 -4.11 6.83 19.53
C GLN A 314 -4.36 5.81 20.63
N SER A 315 -3.55 4.75 20.66
CA SER A 315 -3.63 3.72 21.71
C SER A 315 -5.00 3.06 21.82
N LEU A 316 -5.68 2.88 20.69
CA LEU A 316 -6.99 2.23 20.66
C LEU A 316 -6.86 0.72 20.82
N GLN A 317 -7.90 0.11 21.38
CA GLN A 317 -8.12 -1.32 21.34
C GLN A 317 -9.49 -1.56 20.70
N VAL A 318 -9.52 -2.08 19.49
CA VAL A 318 -10.73 -2.37 18.73
C VAL A 318 -10.79 -3.88 18.53
N ASN A 319 -11.48 -4.56 19.43
CA ASN A 319 -11.48 -6.02 19.51
C ASN A 319 -12.85 -6.62 19.25
N ASP A 320 -12.92 -7.71 18.48
CA ASP A 320 -14.10 -8.56 18.34
C ASP A 320 -15.39 -7.81 17.95
N ASN A 321 -15.28 -6.74 17.15
CA ASN A 321 -16.44 -6.02 16.64
C ASN A 321 -16.89 -6.60 15.29
N MET A 322 -18.16 -6.42 14.96
CA MET A 322 -18.78 -7.03 13.78
C MET A 322 -19.64 -6.05 12.99
N ALA A 323 -19.49 -6.07 11.66
CA ALA A 323 -20.33 -5.33 10.72
C ALA A 323 -20.32 -6.02 9.35
N PRO A 324 -21.23 -5.70 8.42
CA PRO A 324 -21.13 -6.14 7.03
C PRO A 324 -19.82 -5.71 6.36
N VAL A 325 -19.35 -4.49 6.60
CA VAL A 325 -18.05 -3.97 6.13
C VAL A 325 -17.36 -3.15 7.23
N GLY A 326 -16.03 -3.13 7.25
CA GLY A 326 -15.27 -2.46 8.30
C GLY A 326 -15.60 -3.06 9.67
N GLY A 327 -15.38 -4.37 9.85
CA GLY A 327 -15.82 -5.10 11.04
C GLY A 327 -15.42 -4.39 12.34
N GLY A 328 -14.17 -3.91 12.40
CA GLY A 328 -13.69 -3.03 13.46
C GLY A 328 -14.02 -1.56 13.19
N ILE A 329 -13.40 -1.02 12.14
CA ILE A 329 -13.42 0.40 11.81
C ILE A 329 -13.82 0.60 10.35
N HIS A 330 -14.74 1.54 10.12
CA HIS A 330 -15.06 2.09 8.80
C HIS A 330 -14.63 3.55 8.70
N ILE A 331 -13.93 3.92 7.62
CA ILE A 331 -13.48 5.29 7.34
C ILE A 331 -13.95 5.70 5.94
N SER A 332 -14.80 6.71 5.89
CA SER A 332 -15.22 7.44 4.68
C SER A 332 -15.13 8.94 4.98
N SER A 333 -13.91 9.47 5.07
CA SER A 333 -13.66 10.83 5.59
C SER A 333 -12.88 11.73 4.65
N LEU A 334 -13.47 12.87 4.31
CA LEU A 334 -12.83 13.95 3.56
C LEU A 334 -11.67 14.64 4.31
N SER A 335 -11.41 14.26 5.56
CA SER A 335 -10.34 14.81 6.40
C SER A 335 -9.26 13.76 6.68
N PRO A 336 -8.00 14.16 6.92
CA PRO A 336 -6.95 13.22 7.28
C PRO A 336 -7.26 12.44 8.56
N VAL A 337 -6.94 11.14 8.55
CA VAL A 337 -7.06 10.24 9.71
C VAL A 337 -5.70 9.66 10.07
N PHE A 338 -5.32 9.78 11.33
CA PHE A 338 -4.08 9.23 11.88
C PHE A 338 -4.40 8.15 12.91
N ILE A 339 -3.95 6.92 12.65
CA ILE A 339 -4.06 5.79 13.57
C ILE A 339 -2.66 5.44 14.06
N SER A 340 -2.45 5.42 15.38
CA SER A 340 -1.13 5.14 15.95
C SER A 340 -1.17 4.33 17.24
N ASN A 341 -0.13 3.52 17.48
CA ASN A 341 0.07 2.79 18.74
C ASN A 341 -1.14 1.92 19.14
N SER A 342 -1.92 1.43 18.17
CA SER A 342 -3.24 0.85 18.40
C SER A 342 -3.26 -0.66 18.13
N LYS A 343 -4.34 -1.31 18.55
CA LYS A 343 -4.63 -2.73 18.30
C LYS A 343 -6.02 -2.86 17.68
N ILE A 344 -6.10 -3.53 16.55
CA ILE A 344 -7.34 -3.83 15.82
C ILE A 344 -7.36 -5.35 15.63
N ILE A 345 -8.07 -6.06 16.51
CA ILE A 345 -7.92 -7.52 16.65
C ILE A 345 -9.26 -8.26 16.59
N GLY A 346 -9.34 -9.39 15.91
CA GLY A 346 -10.49 -10.30 16.01
C GLY A 346 -11.79 -9.76 15.41
N ASN A 347 -11.75 -8.67 14.66
CA ASN A 347 -12.96 -8.06 14.09
C ASN A 347 -13.41 -8.80 12.83
N PHE A 348 -14.71 -8.80 12.55
CA PHE A 348 -15.29 -9.58 11.46
C PHE A 348 -16.22 -8.76 10.56
N ALA A 349 -15.83 -8.64 9.29
CA ALA A 349 -16.69 -8.18 8.20
C ALA A 349 -17.50 -9.37 7.64
N TYR A 350 -18.74 -9.55 8.08
CA TYR A 350 -19.45 -10.84 7.99
C TYR A 350 -20.31 -11.04 6.73
N ASP A 351 -20.51 -10.01 5.90
CA ASP A 351 -21.38 -10.11 4.71
C ASP A 351 -20.72 -10.97 3.62
N GLU A 352 -21.37 -12.04 3.17
CA GLU A 352 -20.78 -12.98 2.20
C GLU A 352 -20.53 -12.37 0.81
N ASP A 353 -21.29 -11.34 0.43
CA ASP A 353 -21.23 -10.70 -0.87
C ASP A 353 -20.46 -9.38 -0.86
N LYS A 354 -20.41 -8.71 0.29
CA LYS A 354 -19.85 -7.36 0.46
C LYS A 354 -18.76 -7.28 1.52
N GLY A 355 -18.50 -8.36 2.26
CA GLY A 355 -17.63 -8.45 3.43
C GLY A 355 -16.23 -7.97 3.18
N LYS A 356 -15.93 -6.72 3.53
CA LYS A 356 -14.67 -6.06 3.24
C LYS A 356 -14.07 -5.42 4.48
N GLY A 357 -12.76 -5.57 4.65
CA GLY A 357 -12.02 -4.87 5.72
C GLY A 357 -12.41 -5.40 7.08
N GLY A 358 -11.99 -6.63 7.41
CA GLY A 358 -12.33 -7.25 8.69
C GLY A 358 -11.95 -6.37 9.88
N GLY A 359 -10.71 -5.88 9.87
CA GLY A 359 -10.23 -4.90 10.85
C GLY A 359 -10.60 -3.48 10.45
N LEU A 360 -10.19 -3.07 9.25
CA LEU A 360 -10.32 -1.70 8.75
C LEU A 360 -10.81 -1.68 7.31
N TYR A 361 -11.85 -0.89 7.04
CA TYR A 361 -12.28 -0.52 5.70
C TYR A 361 -12.03 0.98 5.49
N ILE A 362 -11.29 1.32 4.44
CA ILE A 362 -11.06 2.69 3.99
C ILE A 362 -11.75 2.88 2.65
N ASP A 363 -12.71 3.81 2.61
CA ASP A 363 -13.48 4.13 1.42
C ASP A 363 -12.79 5.15 0.51
N ASP A 364 -13.21 5.18 -0.75
CA ASP A 364 -12.63 5.96 -1.85
C ASP A 364 -12.80 7.48 -1.70
N SER A 365 -13.66 7.91 -0.78
CA SER A 365 -13.89 9.30 -0.38
C SER A 365 -12.80 9.84 0.55
N SER A 366 -11.90 8.98 1.04
CA SER A 366 -10.94 9.37 2.09
C SER A 366 -9.80 10.23 1.55
N ASP A 367 -9.35 11.25 2.30
CA ASP A 367 -8.22 12.11 1.88
C ASP A 367 -6.85 11.46 2.18
N ILE A 368 -6.40 11.47 3.44
CA ILE A 368 -5.14 10.86 3.84
C ILE A 368 -5.39 9.95 5.02
N VAL A 369 -5.01 8.67 4.91
CA VAL A 369 -5.02 7.75 6.05
C VAL A 369 -3.59 7.30 6.34
N THR A 370 -3.15 7.55 7.56
CA THR A 370 -1.85 7.12 8.08
C THR A 370 -2.04 6.13 9.21
N ILE A 371 -1.33 5.03 9.15
CA ILE A 371 -1.27 3.99 10.19
C ILE A 371 0.19 3.80 10.59
N ASP A 372 0.51 4.05 11.85
CA ASP A 372 1.87 3.93 12.42
C ASP A 372 1.82 3.03 13.68
N ASP A 373 2.86 2.23 13.95
CA ASP A 373 3.00 1.44 15.19
C ASP A 373 1.72 0.69 15.63
N THR A 374 0.98 0.11 14.69
CA THR A 374 -0.34 -0.49 14.96
C THR A 374 -0.37 -1.97 14.61
N THR A 375 -0.96 -2.78 15.49
CA THR A 375 -1.18 -4.21 15.26
C THR A 375 -2.59 -4.44 14.72
N ILE A 376 -2.69 -5.05 13.53
CA ILE A 376 -3.94 -5.43 12.87
C ILE A 376 -3.91 -6.94 12.72
N ALA A 377 -4.59 -7.65 13.62
CA ALA A 377 -4.40 -9.09 13.76
C ALA A 377 -5.69 -9.89 13.87
N GLN A 378 -5.70 -11.13 13.36
CA GLN A 378 -6.82 -12.07 13.56
C GLN A 378 -8.17 -11.54 13.07
N ASN A 379 -8.18 -10.53 12.20
CA ASN A 379 -9.41 -10.02 11.63
C ASN A 379 -9.84 -10.89 10.45
N SER A 380 -11.14 -10.96 10.22
CA SER A 380 -11.73 -11.80 9.17
C SER A 380 -12.63 -10.98 8.26
N ALA A 381 -12.61 -11.27 6.96
CA ALA A 381 -13.55 -10.73 5.99
C ALA A 381 -14.16 -11.88 5.17
N ALA A 382 -15.49 -11.91 5.10
CA ALA A 382 -16.22 -12.91 4.32
C ALA A 382 -16.03 -12.75 2.80
N GLU A 383 -15.44 -11.63 2.34
CA GLU A 383 -15.07 -11.43 0.93
C GLU A 383 -13.60 -11.02 0.74
N LYS A 384 -13.19 -9.82 1.18
CA LYS A 384 -11.93 -9.19 0.75
C LYS A 384 -11.25 -8.39 1.87
N GLY A 385 -9.92 -8.33 1.88
CA GLY A 385 -9.16 -7.49 2.82
C GLY A 385 -9.39 -7.91 4.26
N GLY A 386 -8.85 -9.05 4.67
CA GLY A 386 -9.10 -9.64 5.99
C GLY A 386 -8.70 -8.70 7.11
N GLY A 387 -7.50 -8.11 7.01
CA GLY A 387 -7.04 -7.05 7.90
C GLY A 387 -7.55 -5.69 7.44
N ILE A 388 -7.09 -5.26 6.26
CA ILE A 388 -7.37 -3.94 5.70
C ILE A 388 -7.94 -4.10 4.29
N TYR A 389 -9.06 -3.43 4.03
CA TYR A 389 -9.54 -3.20 2.67
C TYR A 389 -9.50 -1.72 2.35
N ILE A 390 -8.90 -1.39 1.20
CA ILE A 390 -8.83 -0.04 0.68
C ILE A 390 -9.59 0.00 -0.64
N ASN A 391 -10.68 0.76 -0.66
CA ASN A 391 -11.32 1.17 -1.90
C ASN A 391 -10.54 2.37 -2.45
N GLY A 392 -9.84 2.20 -3.57
CA GLY A 392 -8.96 3.24 -4.08
C GLY A 392 -9.73 4.48 -4.57
N PRO A 393 -9.31 5.72 -4.20
CA PRO A 393 -9.94 6.96 -4.65
C PRO A 393 -9.86 7.10 -6.17
N SER A 394 -10.90 7.68 -6.77
CA SER A 394 -10.86 8.05 -8.18
C SER A 394 -10.00 9.31 -8.46
N SER A 395 -9.52 10.06 -7.44
CA SER A 395 -8.79 11.31 -7.73
C SER A 395 -7.75 11.90 -6.73
N SER A 396 -7.51 11.41 -5.49
CA SER A 396 -6.46 12.05 -4.63
C SER A 396 -5.95 11.33 -3.36
N ALA A 397 -6.54 10.22 -2.89
CA ALA A 397 -6.15 9.68 -1.58
C ALA A 397 -4.73 9.11 -1.48
N LEU A 398 -4.10 9.35 -0.34
CA LEU A 398 -2.77 8.87 0.04
C LEU A 398 -2.88 7.99 1.29
N ILE A 399 -2.52 6.71 1.15
CA ILE A 399 -2.56 5.77 2.28
C ILE A 399 -1.14 5.34 2.63
N GLN A 400 -0.80 5.43 3.92
CA GLN A 400 0.53 5.11 4.41
C GLN A 400 0.43 4.19 5.62
N VAL A 401 0.95 2.98 5.48
CA VAL A 401 1.19 2.03 6.57
C VAL A 401 2.69 2.06 6.84
N ARG A 402 3.12 2.68 7.94
CA ARG A 402 4.54 2.94 8.20
C ARG A 402 5.03 2.25 9.45
N SER A 403 6.31 2.50 9.72
CA SER A 403 7.18 1.75 10.63
C SER A 403 6.50 1.23 11.89
N GLY A 404 6.77 -0.04 12.20
CA GLY A 404 6.29 -0.70 13.41
C GLY A 404 4.89 -1.32 13.29
N CYS A 405 4.21 -1.18 12.15
CA CYS A 405 2.94 -1.87 11.94
C CYS A 405 3.14 -3.39 11.78
N ILE A 406 2.21 -4.15 12.35
CA ILE A 406 2.16 -5.63 12.28
C ILE A 406 0.77 -6.00 11.76
N ILE A 407 0.71 -6.60 10.57
CA ILE A 407 -0.53 -7.06 9.93
C ILE A 407 -0.46 -8.59 9.89
N GLU A 408 -1.04 -9.24 10.90
CA GLU A 408 -0.80 -10.67 11.13
C GLU A 408 -2.06 -11.53 11.23
N LYS A 409 -2.00 -12.77 10.72
CA LYS A 409 -3.05 -13.78 10.94
C LYS A 409 -4.46 -13.33 10.53
N ASN A 410 -4.57 -12.39 9.60
CA ASN A 410 -5.86 -11.96 9.08
C ASN A 410 -6.32 -12.92 7.98
N THR A 411 -7.64 -13.07 7.83
CA THR A 411 -8.24 -14.03 6.89
C THR A 411 -9.25 -13.33 5.98
N ALA A 412 -9.15 -13.55 4.68
CA ALA A 412 -10.19 -13.20 3.72
C ALA A 412 -10.65 -14.44 2.98
N VAL A 413 -11.90 -14.47 2.52
CA VAL A 413 -12.36 -15.60 1.70
C VAL A 413 -11.79 -15.52 0.29
N LYS A 414 -11.92 -14.38 -0.42
CA LYS A 414 -11.59 -14.27 -1.85
C LYS A 414 -10.25 -13.62 -2.14
N SER A 415 -9.86 -12.56 -1.44
CA SER A 415 -8.61 -11.86 -1.76
C SER A 415 -8.08 -10.94 -0.67
N GLY A 416 -6.77 -10.69 -0.69
CA GLY A 416 -6.08 -9.79 0.24
C GLY A 416 -6.24 -10.23 1.69
N GLY A 417 -5.66 -11.37 2.06
CA GLY A 417 -5.78 -11.91 3.42
C GLY A 417 -5.36 -10.88 4.47
N GLY A 418 -4.21 -10.24 4.27
CA GLY A 418 -3.74 -9.11 5.07
C GLY A 418 -4.36 -7.81 4.58
N VAL A 419 -4.02 -7.41 3.35
CA VAL A 419 -4.46 -6.14 2.76
C VAL A 419 -4.91 -6.34 1.31
N GLU A 420 -6.05 -5.76 0.96
CA GLU A 420 -6.43 -5.51 -0.44
C GLU A 420 -6.45 -4.03 -0.76
N LEU A 421 -5.76 -3.66 -1.83
CA LEU A 421 -5.81 -2.35 -2.48
C LEU A 421 -6.64 -2.47 -3.76
N ALA A 422 -7.92 -2.09 -3.71
CA ALA A 422 -8.92 -2.47 -4.73
C ALA A 422 -9.13 -1.49 -5.90
N GLY A 423 -8.34 -0.41 -6.02
CA GLY A 423 -8.48 0.58 -7.10
C GLY A 423 -7.16 1.27 -7.48
N PRO A 424 -7.18 2.19 -8.47
CA PRO A 424 -6.01 2.94 -8.92
C PRO A 424 -5.61 3.99 -7.87
N VAL A 425 -5.06 3.51 -6.76
CA VAL A 425 -4.50 4.38 -5.73
C VAL A 425 -3.29 5.09 -6.32
N ILE A 426 -3.24 6.41 -6.15
CA ILE A 426 -2.12 7.23 -6.62
C ILE A 426 -0.83 6.74 -5.96
N TYR A 427 -0.91 6.43 -4.66
CA TYR A 427 0.21 5.92 -3.89
C TYR A 427 -0.26 5.24 -2.59
N ALA A 428 -0.01 3.94 -2.46
CA ALA A 428 0.00 3.25 -1.17
C ALA A 428 1.45 3.02 -0.73
N GLY A 429 1.83 3.55 0.44
CA GLY A 429 3.16 3.37 1.02
C GLY A 429 3.14 2.36 2.15
N PHE A 430 3.94 1.29 2.05
CA PHE A 430 4.20 0.35 3.12
C PHE A 430 5.68 0.46 3.50
N SER A 431 5.99 0.76 4.76
CA SER A 431 7.39 0.90 5.19
C SER A 431 7.67 0.34 6.58
N GLY A 432 8.80 -0.35 6.75
CA GLY A 432 9.28 -0.78 8.07
C GLY A 432 8.27 -1.64 8.85
N SER A 433 7.48 -2.46 8.15
CA SER A 433 6.30 -3.16 8.68
C SER A 433 6.38 -4.68 8.46
N THR A 434 5.68 -5.44 9.31
CA THR A 434 5.56 -6.91 9.17
C THR A 434 4.16 -7.26 8.67
N ILE A 435 4.08 -8.12 7.66
CA ILE A 435 2.85 -8.65 7.08
C ILE A 435 2.98 -10.18 7.08
N ASP A 436 2.43 -10.85 8.08
CA ASP A 436 2.73 -12.25 8.32
C ASP A 436 1.51 -13.15 8.58
N TYR A 437 1.59 -14.40 8.12
CA TYR A 437 0.59 -15.44 8.34
C TYR A 437 -0.84 -15.05 7.95
N ASN A 438 -1.01 -14.15 6.97
CA ASN A 438 -2.33 -13.81 6.46
C ASN A 438 -2.78 -14.81 5.40
N ILE A 439 -4.08 -15.10 5.37
CA ILE A 439 -4.63 -16.24 4.62
C ILE A 439 -5.79 -15.81 3.74
N VAL A 440 -5.79 -16.31 2.50
CA VAL A 440 -6.97 -16.36 1.64
C VAL A 440 -7.43 -17.81 1.50
N THR A 441 -8.73 -18.08 1.70
CA THR A 441 -9.25 -19.45 1.82
C THR A 441 -9.92 -20.01 0.56
N ALA A 442 -10.29 -19.19 -0.42
CA ALA A 442 -10.95 -19.65 -1.65
C ALA A 442 -9.98 -20.37 -2.62
N ASP A 443 -10.51 -21.34 -3.36
CA ASP A 443 -9.82 -22.11 -4.41
C ASP A 443 -9.52 -21.32 -5.70
N ASP A 444 -9.71 -20.00 -5.67
CA ASP A 444 -9.30 -19.05 -6.70
C ASP A 444 -8.74 -17.76 -6.08
N GLY A 445 -8.42 -17.84 -4.77
CA GLY A 445 -8.09 -16.69 -3.97
C GLY A 445 -6.68 -16.15 -4.20
N VAL A 446 -6.53 -14.83 -4.09
CA VAL A 446 -5.28 -14.14 -4.45
C VAL A 446 -4.75 -13.21 -3.37
N GLY A 447 -3.43 -13.08 -3.27
CA GLY A 447 -2.76 -12.10 -2.40
C GLY A 447 -2.93 -12.43 -0.92
N GLY A 448 -2.20 -13.43 -0.42
CA GLY A 448 -2.30 -13.86 0.97
C GLY A 448 -1.93 -12.73 1.92
N GLY A 449 -0.76 -12.11 1.71
CA GLY A 449 -0.33 -10.93 2.44
C GLY A 449 -0.94 -9.65 1.84
N LEU A 450 -0.56 -9.34 0.61
CA LEU A 450 -1.00 -8.14 -0.11
C LEU A 450 -1.63 -8.49 -1.47
N LEU A 451 -2.72 -7.81 -1.81
CA LEU A 451 -3.21 -7.71 -3.18
C LEU A 451 -3.13 -6.24 -3.63
N LEU A 452 -2.37 -5.99 -4.69
CA LEU A 452 -2.11 -4.65 -5.21
C LEU A 452 -2.77 -4.45 -6.58
N LYS A 453 -3.83 -3.63 -6.63
CA LYS A 453 -4.49 -3.21 -7.88
C LYS A 453 -4.25 -1.72 -8.23
N GLY A 454 -3.36 -1.05 -7.52
CA GLY A 454 -3.01 0.37 -7.73
C GLY A 454 -1.51 0.62 -7.76
N SER A 455 -1.09 1.90 -7.74
CA SER A 455 0.33 2.23 -7.57
C SER A 455 0.73 2.09 -6.10
N ALA A 456 1.86 1.46 -5.84
CA ALA A 456 2.32 1.21 -4.49
C ALA A 456 3.84 1.23 -4.38
N VAL A 457 4.34 1.68 -3.24
CA VAL A 457 5.72 1.50 -2.82
C VAL A 457 5.71 0.71 -1.53
N VAL A 458 6.36 -0.44 -1.55
CA VAL A 458 6.57 -1.29 -0.38
C VAL A 458 8.06 -1.31 -0.11
N SER A 459 8.49 -0.98 1.10
CA SER A 459 9.92 -0.86 1.40
C SER A 459 10.26 -1.31 2.81
N ASP A 460 11.39 -1.97 3.01
CA ASP A 460 11.84 -2.38 4.36
C ASP A 460 10.76 -3.17 5.12
N CYS A 461 9.97 -3.99 4.41
CA CYS A 461 8.93 -4.82 5.00
C CYS A 461 9.33 -6.30 5.02
N LEU A 462 8.87 -7.00 6.05
CA LEU A 462 8.89 -8.46 6.14
C LEU A 462 7.51 -9.00 5.74
N LEU A 463 7.47 -9.81 4.68
CA LEU A 463 6.29 -10.55 4.25
C LEU A 463 6.53 -12.04 4.51
N GLU A 464 5.94 -12.59 5.57
CA GLU A 464 6.27 -13.93 6.06
C GLU A 464 5.05 -14.88 6.13
N GLY A 465 5.17 -16.11 5.66
CA GLY A 465 4.20 -17.16 6.00
C GLY A 465 2.78 -16.94 5.48
N ASN A 466 2.58 -16.02 4.52
CA ASN A 466 1.26 -15.71 3.98
C ASN A 466 0.81 -16.77 2.97
N VAL A 467 -0.50 -17.02 2.88
CA VAL A 467 -1.08 -18.14 2.12
C VAL A 467 -2.22 -17.67 1.21
N ALA A 468 -2.15 -18.06 -0.06
CA ALA A 468 -3.25 -17.90 -1.03
C ALA A 468 -3.18 -18.99 -2.11
N GLU A 469 -4.13 -19.01 -3.05
CA GLU A 469 -4.00 -19.87 -4.22
C GLU A 469 -2.96 -19.30 -5.20
N TYR A 470 -2.99 -17.99 -5.39
CA TYR A 470 -2.04 -17.23 -6.21
C TYR A 470 -1.47 -16.04 -5.42
N GLY A 471 -0.16 -15.81 -5.55
CA GLY A 471 0.48 -14.69 -4.86
C GLY A 471 0.43 -14.87 -3.35
N GLY A 472 1.11 -15.90 -2.83
CA GLY A 472 1.07 -16.25 -1.40
C GLY A 472 1.45 -15.06 -0.53
N GLY A 473 2.60 -14.44 -0.81
CA GLY A 473 2.99 -13.16 -0.22
C GLY A 473 2.24 -12.00 -0.85
N VAL A 474 2.38 -11.84 -2.18
CA VAL A 474 1.82 -10.71 -2.93
C VAL A 474 1.20 -11.15 -4.26
N GLU A 475 0.00 -10.65 -4.57
CA GLU A 475 -0.55 -10.62 -5.93
C GLU A 475 -0.55 -9.18 -6.46
N ILE A 476 -0.15 -9.01 -7.72
CA ILE A 476 -0.21 -7.76 -8.46
C ILE A 476 -1.19 -7.93 -9.64
N ASP A 477 -2.31 -7.19 -9.60
CA ASP A 477 -3.48 -7.35 -10.49
C ASP A 477 -4.03 -6.01 -11.07
N GLN A 478 -3.21 -4.98 -11.35
CA GLN A 478 -3.63 -3.83 -12.21
C GLN A 478 -2.50 -2.87 -12.67
N SER A 479 -2.87 -1.69 -13.23
CA SER A 479 -2.11 -0.80 -14.14
C SER A 479 -1.33 0.38 -13.50
N GLY A 480 -0.83 0.25 -12.26
CA GLY A 480 -0.04 1.30 -11.57
C GLY A 480 1.44 0.95 -11.45
N LEU A 481 2.34 1.95 -11.32
CA LEU A 481 3.75 1.68 -11.03
C LEU A 481 3.87 1.07 -9.63
N ILE A 482 4.51 -0.09 -9.54
CA ILE A 482 4.73 -0.76 -8.27
C ILE A 482 6.23 -0.88 -8.03
N THR A 483 6.68 -0.48 -6.84
CA THR A 483 8.08 -0.55 -6.46
C THR A 483 8.24 -1.25 -5.11
N PHE A 484 9.12 -2.24 -5.07
CA PHE A 484 9.58 -2.90 -3.87
C PHE A 484 11.03 -2.48 -3.61
N VAL A 485 11.35 -2.04 -2.39
CA VAL A 485 12.71 -1.65 -1.99
C VAL A 485 13.12 -2.36 -0.70
N ASP A 486 14.18 -3.17 -0.71
CA ASP A 486 14.76 -3.78 0.49
C ASP A 486 13.73 -4.59 1.31
N ASN A 487 12.87 -5.38 0.65
CA ASN A 487 11.86 -6.21 1.33
C ASN A 487 12.31 -7.66 1.45
N THR A 488 11.86 -8.34 2.49
CA THR A 488 12.06 -9.80 2.66
C THR A 488 10.74 -10.53 2.46
N PHE A 489 10.69 -11.44 1.49
CA PHE A 489 9.58 -12.35 1.25
C PHE A 489 10.00 -13.75 1.69
N THR A 490 9.44 -14.27 2.78
CA THR A 490 9.86 -15.56 3.31
C THR A 490 8.72 -16.49 3.69
N LEU A 491 8.90 -17.80 3.45
CA LEU A 491 7.95 -18.84 3.84
C LEU A 491 6.51 -18.64 3.31
N ASN A 492 6.31 -17.79 2.30
CA ASN A 492 5.00 -17.57 1.72
C ASN A 492 4.62 -18.74 0.82
N ASN A 493 3.33 -19.08 0.79
CA ASN A 493 2.84 -20.28 0.14
C ASN A 493 1.69 -19.97 -0.82
N ALA A 494 1.91 -20.22 -2.11
CA ALA A 494 0.87 -20.29 -3.12
C ALA A 494 0.61 -21.76 -3.47
N THR A 495 -0.64 -22.23 -3.41
CA THR A 495 -0.94 -23.60 -3.86
C THR A 495 -0.79 -23.75 -5.38
N LYS A 496 -0.88 -22.66 -6.13
CA LYS A 496 -0.59 -22.58 -7.57
C LYS A 496 0.62 -21.71 -7.86
N ASN A 497 0.50 -20.41 -8.09
CA ASN A 497 1.59 -19.66 -8.73
C ASN A 497 2.03 -18.45 -7.89
N GLY A 498 3.35 -18.20 -7.83
CA GLY A 498 3.93 -17.06 -7.13
C GLY A 498 3.86 -17.20 -5.61
N GLY A 499 4.69 -18.07 -5.04
CA GLY A 499 4.74 -18.29 -3.60
C GLY A 499 5.05 -17.00 -2.84
N GLY A 500 6.17 -16.36 -3.19
CA GLY A 500 6.52 -15.02 -2.69
C GLY A 500 5.69 -13.93 -3.36
N MET A 501 5.68 -13.90 -4.69
CA MET A 501 4.99 -12.87 -5.47
C MET A 501 4.45 -13.41 -6.80
N ARG A 502 3.28 -12.94 -7.20
CA ARG A 502 2.73 -13.16 -8.54
C ARG A 502 2.38 -11.85 -9.21
N ILE A 503 2.80 -11.72 -10.46
CA ILE A 503 2.59 -10.54 -11.31
C ILE A 503 1.78 -10.99 -12.53
N THR A 504 0.62 -10.39 -12.80
CA THR A 504 -0.22 -10.78 -13.95
C THR A 504 -0.63 -9.65 -14.87
N THR A 505 -0.06 -8.45 -14.73
CA THR A 505 -0.62 -7.23 -15.36
C THR A 505 0.34 -6.41 -16.19
N SER A 506 -0.24 -5.50 -16.98
CA SER A 506 0.40 -4.52 -17.84
C SER A 506 0.93 -3.28 -17.09
N SER A 507 1.57 -3.42 -15.92
CA SER A 507 2.26 -2.30 -15.25
C SER A 507 3.76 -2.57 -15.08
N GLY A 508 4.56 -1.50 -15.00
CA GLY A 508 5.98 -1.62 -14.69
C GLY A 508 6.16 -1.99 -13.22
N VAL A 509 6.93 -3.05 -12.95
CA VAL A 509 7.28 -3.48 -11.59
C VAL A 509 8.78 -3.36 -11.41
N LEU A 510 9.20 -2.68 -10.35
CA LEU A 510 10.61 -2.57 -9.95
C LEU A 510 10.78 -3.22 -8.57
N VAL A 511 11.66 -4.19 -8.46
CA VAL A 511 12.09 -4.80 -7.19
C VAL A 511 13.58 -4.52 -7.02
N LYS A 512 13.94 -3.77 -5.99
CA LYS A 512 15.31 -3.35 -5.73
C LYS A 512 15.73 -3.74 -4.32
N GLY A 513 16.79 -4.52 -4.19
CA GLY A 513 17.23 -4.98 -2.87
C GLY A 513 16.28 -6.01 -2.25
N GLY A 514 16.75 -6.67 -1.20
CA GLY A 514 15.97 -7.64 -0.43
C GLY A 514 16.02 -9.07 -0.97
N ASP A 515 15.21 -9.94 -0.35
CA ASP A 515 15.36 -11.39 -0.46
C ASP A 515 14.02 -12.10 -0.67
N PHE A 516 14.00 -13.15 -1.49
CA PHE A 516 12.94 -14.16 -1.58
C PHE A 516 13.48 -15.48 -1.05
N THR A 517 13.07 -15.88 0.16
CA THR A 517 13.64 -17.05 0.84
C THR A 517 12.62 -18.07 1.32
N GLY A 518 12.72 -19.33 0.92
CA GLY A 518 11.86 -20.39 1.48
C GLY A 518 10.40 -20.34 1.03
N ASN A 519 10.08 -19.64 -0.06
CA ASN A 519 8.72 -19.54 -0.56
C ASN A 519 8.32 -20.79 -1.34
N ASN A 520 7.03 -21.14 -1.34
CA ASN A 520 6.51 -22.35 -1.98
C ASN A 520 5.44 -22.02 -3.03
N GLY A 521 5.54 -22.63 -4.20
CA GLY A 521 4.60 -22.50 -5.31
C GLY A 521 4.59 -23.74 -6.20
N ALA A 522 3.63 -23.87 -7.11
CA ALA A 522 3.71 -24.79 -8.24
C ALA A 522 4.60 -24.23 -9.35
N GLU A 523 4.39 -22.98 -9.74
CA GLU A 523 5.22 -22.26 -10.70
C GLU A 523 5.66 -20.93 -10.12
N GLY A 524 6.96 -20.60 -10.24
CA GLY A 524 7.51 -19.34 -9.74
C GLY A 524 7.41 -19.27 -8.22
N ALA A 525 8.08 -20.17 -7.50
CA ALA A 525 7.93 -20.25 -6.05
C ALA A 525 8.40 -18.98 -5.35
N GLY A 526 9.52 -18.39 -5.78
CA GLY A 526 9.85 -17.01 -5.47
C GLY A 526 8.87 -16.05 -6.15
N VAL A 527 8.96 -15.96 -7.49
CA VAL A 527 8.15 -15.04 -8.30
C VAL A 527 7.57 -15.73 -9.54
N TYR A 528 6.27 -15.54 -9.78
CA TYR A 528 5.63 -15.84 -11.06
C TYR A 528 5.33 -14.56 -11.83
N ILE A 529 5.71 -14.52 -13.11
CA ILE A 529 5.48 -13.38 -14.01
C ILE A 529 4.62 -13.83 -15.18
N GLY A 530 3.41 -13.27 -15.24
CA GLY A 530 2.45 -13.37 -16.31
C GLY A 530 2.84 -12.56 -17.55
N PRO A 531 1.97 -12.45 -18.57
CA PRO A 531 2.08 -11.41 -19.58
C PRO A 531 2.02 -10.02 -18.93
N SER A 532 3.12 -9.28 -18.94
CA SER A 532 3.27 -8.01 -18.20
C SER A 532 4.03 -6.94 -18.98
N LEU A 533 3.91 -5.68 -18.54
CA LEU A 533 4.87 -4.64 -18.91
C LEU A 533 6.25 -4.93 -18.26
N PRO A 534 7.33 -4.19 -18.59
CA PRO A 534 8.68 -4.52 -18.14
C PRO A 534 8.78 -4.68 -16.62
N VAL A 535 9.39 -5.78 -16.19
CA VAL A 535 9.70 -6.07 -14.78
C VAL A 535 11.20 -5.99 -14.59
N GLU A 536 11.65 -5.33 -13.53
CA GLU A 536 13.07 -5.21 -13.19
C GLU A 536 13.34 -5.71 -11.77
N PHE A 537 14.31 -6.61 -11.64
CA PHE A 537 14.93 -7.02 -10.37
C PHE A 537 16.36 -6.49 -10.34
N ALA A 538 16.71 -5.79 -9.26
CA ALA A 538 18.05 -5.21 -9.09
C ALA A 538 18.56 -5.47 -7.66
N SER A 539 19.68 -6.18 -7.52
CA SER A 539 20.28 -6.52 -6.22
C SER A 539 19.38 -7.35 -5.31
N VAL A 540 18.69 -8.36 -5.86
CA VAL A 540 17.76 -9.23 -5.13
C VAL A 540 18.34 -10.64 -4.99
N ALA A 541 18.21 -11.26 -3.83
CA ALA A 541 18.58 -12.67 -3.64
C ALA A 541 17.36 -13.59 -3.63
N PHE A 542 17.51 -14.78 -4.21
CA PHE A 542 16.53 -15.86 -4.19
C PHE A 542 17.19 -17.12 -3.63
N SER A 543 16.62 -17.73 -2.60
CA SER A 543 17.17 -18.94 -1.99
C SER A 543 16.11 -19.83 -1.35
N ASP A 544 16.34 -21.13 -1.31
CA ASP A 544 15.48 -22.14 -0.71
C ASP A 544 13.99 -22.09 -1.14
N ASN A 545 13.66 -21.49 -2.29
CA ASN A 545 12.32 -21.47 -2.84
C ASN A 545 12.00 -22.81 -3.53
N SER A 546 10.80 -23.33 -3.28
CA SER A 546 10.37 -24.67 -3.68
C SER A 546 9.21 -24.60 -4.68
N ALA A 547 9.51 -24.78 -5.97
CA ALA A 547 8.51 -24.95 -7.02
C ALA A 547 8.17 -26.43 -7.20
N SER A 548 6.88 -26.82 -7.19
CA SER A 548 6.50 -28.22 -7.47
C SER A 548 6.48 -28.59 -8.96
N LYS A 549 6.50 -27.60 -9.86
CA LYS A 549 6.61 -27.80 -11.30
C LYS A 549 7.84 -27.13 -11.92
N SER A 550 7.95 -25.79 -11.87
CA SER A 550 8.98 -25.03 -12.61
C SER A 550 9.25 -23.65 -12.02
N GLY A 551 10.49 -23.18 -12.14
CA GLY A 551 10.91 -21.84 -11.72
C GLY A 551 10.94 -21.71 -10.19
N GLY A 552 11.95 -22.32 -9.56
CA GLY A 552 12.19 -22.20 -8.12
C GLY A 552 12.27 -20.73 -7.70
N ALA A 553 13.15 -19.96 -8.34
CA ALA A 553 13.24 -18.52 -8.11
C ALA A 553 12.20 -17.76 -8.93
N ILE A 554 12.25 -17.89 -10.26
CA ILE A 554 11.42 -17.09 -11.18
C ILE A 554 10.82 -17.97 -12.27
N TYR A 555 9.51 -17.82 -12.50
CA TYR A 555 8.82 -18.37 -13.66
C TYR A 555 8.29 -17.24 -14.54
N LEU A 556 8.60 -17.28 -15.84
CA LEU A 556 8.12 -16.34 -16.85
C LEU A 556 7.14 -17.06 -17.77
N SER A 557 5.86 -16.68 -17.70
CA SER A 557 4.86 -17.18 -18.63
C SER A 557 4.84 -16.29 -19.87
N GLY A 558 5.10 -16.86 -21.03
CA GLY A 558 5.05 -16.16 -22.28
C GLY A 558 3.64 -15.85 -22.78
N SER A 559 3.54 -15.03 -23.82
CA SER A 559 2.29 -14.73 -24.51
C SER A 559 2.20 -15.53 -25.81
N SER A 560 1.05 -16.17 -26.07
CA SER A 560 0.81 -16.85 -27.34
C SER A 560 0.43 -15.90 -28.48
N GLN A 561 0.59 -14.59 -28.30
CA GLN A 561 0.17 -13.55 -29.24
C GLN A 561 1.35 -12.65 -29.61
N GLU A 562 1.79 -12.71 -30.87
CA GLU A 562 2.75 -11.80 -31.51
C GLU A 562 2.32 -10.31 -31.51
N SER A 563 1.20 -9.93 -30.88
CA SER A 563 0.51 -8.65 -31.11
C SER A 563 0.42 -7.69 -29.93
N ILE A 564 1.12 -7.90 -28.82
CA ILE A 564 1.30 -6.84 -27.82
C ILE A 564 2.64 -6.17 -28.11
N ALA A 565 2.61 -4.90 -28.51
CA ALA A 565 3.79 -4.04 -28.50
C ALA A 565 4.25 -3.89 -27.04
N GLY A 566 5.14 -4.77 -26.61
CA GLY A 566 5.52 -4.97 -25.22
C GLY A 566 5.89 -6.44 -25.02
N VAL A 567 7.02 -6.84 -25.59
CA VAL A 567 7.68 -8.11 -25.23
C VAL A 567 7.86 -8.09 -23.71
N ASN A 568 7.57 -9.19 -23.01
CA ASN A 568 7.84 -9.36 -21.57
C ASN A 568 9.34 -9.11 -21.33
N LEU A 569 9.74 -7.87 -21.14
CA LEU A 569 11.12 -7.49 -20.91
C LEU A 569 11.38 -7.62 -19.42
N VAL A 570 11.98 -8.73 -19.02
CA VAL A 570 12.39 -8.95 -17.64
C VAL A 570 13.87 -8.68 -17.52
N LYS A 571 14.23 -7.69 -16.71
CA LYS A 571 15.63 -7.33 -16.42
C LYS A 571 16.01 -7.85 -15.06
N ILE A 572 17.09 -8.60 -14.98
CA ILE A 572 17.65 -9.09 -13.71
C ILE A 572 19.09 -8.58 -13.63
N ARG A 573 19.38 -7.81 -12.57
CA ARG A 573 20.67 -7.15 -12.36
C ARG A 573 21.23 -7.44 -10.99
N ASN A 574 22.50 -7.83 -10.90
CA ASN A 574 23.20 -8.05 -9.64
C ASN A 574 22.43 -9.00 -8.68
N CYS A 575 21.80 -10.07 -9.20
CA CYS A 575 20.95 -10.96 -8.41
C CYS A 575 21.56 -12.35 -8.22
N ASP A 576 21.40 -12.92 -7.02
CA ASP A 576 21.86 -14.27 -6.69
C ASP A 576 20.67 -15.23 -6.58
N LEU A 577 20.53 -16.18 -7.51
CA LEU A 577 19.37 -17.09 -7.58
C LEU A 577 19.75 -18.51 -7.17
N PHE A 578 20.05 -18.78 -5.91
CA PHE A 578 20.56 -20.07 -5.44
C PHE A 578 19.55 -21.24 -5.44
N ASP A 579 18.34 -21.03 -5.97
CA ASP A 579 17.31 -22.07 -6.05
C ASP A 579 17.67 -23.17 -7.05
N THR A 580 17.63 -24.42 -6.60
CA THR A 580 18.08 -25.58 -7.39
C THR A 580 16.97 -26.57 -7.74
N PHE A 581 15.77 -26.42 -7.16
CA PHE A 581 14.62 -27.27 -7.46
C PHE A 581 13.85 -26.76 -8.68
N ASN A 582 13.67 -27.62 -9.70
CA ASN A 582 12.90 -27.34 -10.92
C ASN A 582 13.32 -26.04 -11.64
N GLU A 583 14.63 -25.92 -11.83
CA GLU A 583 15.35 -24.78 -12.43
C GLU A 583 15.16 -23.44 -11.69
N ALA A 584 16.24 -22.66 -11.56
CA ALA A 584 16.18 -21.37 -10.87
C ALA A 584 15.27 -20.40 -11.64
N ILE A 585 15.48 -20.31 -12.95
CA ILE A 585 14.63 -19.54 -13.87
C ILE A 585 14.03 -20.49 -14.90
N TYR A 586 12.71 -20.40 -15.11
CA TYR A 586 12.01 -21.03 -16.22
C TYR A 586 11.31 -19.97 -17.07
N SER A 587 11.57 -19.94 -18.38
CA SER A 587 10.93 -19.03 -19.34
C SER A 587 10.18 -19.79 -20.42
N ALA A 588 8.87 -19.54 -20.54
CA ALA A 588 8.00 -20.07 -21.58
C ALA A 588 7.65 -19.01 -22.65
N ASN A 589 7.48 -19.40 -23.91
CA ASN A 589 6.74 -18.71 -24.99
C ASN A 589 7.02 -17.20 -25.24
N GLY A 590 8.23 -16.84 -25.66
CA GLY A 590 8.47 -15.57 -26.39
C GLY A 590 8.68 -14.29 -25.56
N GLY A 591 9.02 -14.39 -24.26
CA GLY A 591 9.48 -13.24 -23.46
C GLY A 591 10.97 -12.93 -23.69
N GLU A 592 11.37 -11.67 -23.51
CA GLU A 592 12.78 -11.23 -23.58
C GLU A 592 13.35 -11.13 -22.16
N LEU A 593 14.19 -12.10 -21.78
CA LEU A 593 14.94 -12.05 -20.53
C LEU A 593 16.30 -11.38 -20.78
N VAL A 594 16.59 -10.33 -20.01
CA VAL A 594 17.88 -9.64 -19.98
C VAL A 594 18.54 -9.88 -18.62
N LEU A 595 19.66 -10.60 -18.64
CA LEU A 595 20.54 -10.74 -17.50
C LEU A 595 21.71 -9.76 -17.69
N ASP A 596 21.86 -8.83 -16.75
CA ASP A 596 22.83 -7.74 -16.81
C ASP A 596 23.59 -7.68 -15.46
N GLU A 597 24.81 -7.14 -15.43
CA GLU A 597 25.68 -7.13 -14.24
C GLU A 597 25.93 -8.54 -13.62
N THR A 598 26.35 -8.63 -12.36
CA THR A 598 26.77 -9.90 -11.71
C THR A 598 25.59 -10.76 -11.29
N CYS A 599 25.16 -11.73 -12.11
CA CYS A 599 24.05 -12.64 -11.76
C CYS A 599 24.47 -14.10 -11.60
N THR A 600 24.12 -14.74 -10.48
CA THR A 600 24.34 -16.18 -10.25
C THR A 600 23.08 -16.98 -10.56
N VAL A 601 23.09 -17.84 -11.59
CA VAL A 601 21.91 -18.64 -12.01
C VAL A 601 22.28 -20.14 -12.14
N PRO A 602 22.00 -20.97 -11.12
CA PRO A 602 22.31 -22.41 -11.11
C PRO A 602 21.61 -23.21 -12.21
N GLY A 603 20.44 -22.78 -12.66
CA GLY A 603 19.68 -23.43 -13.72
C GLY A 603 18.77 -22.44 -14.46
N LEU A 604 18.91 -22.37 -15.79
CA LEU A 604 18.07 -21.59 -16.68
C LEU A 604 17.39 -22.52 -17.70
N HIS A 605 16.07 -22.54 -17.75
CA HIS A 605 15.27 -23.28 -18.73
C HIS A 605 14.55 -22.33 -19.67
N LEU A 606 14.76 -22.52 -20.97
CA LEU A 606 14.09 -21.75 -22.02
C LEU A 606 13.24 -22.67 -22.89
N SER A 607 11.94 -22.44 -22.88
CA SER A 607 10.94 -23.10 -23.71
C SER A 607 10.34 -22.04 -24.64
N ASP A 608 10.60 -22.15 -25.95
CA ASP A 608 10.07 -21.27 -27.00
C ASP A 608 10.20 -19.76 -26.69
N SER A 609 11.28 -19.34 -26.03
CA SER A 609 11.58 -17.95 -25.63
C SER A 609 12.90 -17.48 -26.23
N SER A 610 13.01 -16.19 -26.55
CA SER A 610 14.27 -15.56 -26.93
C SER A 610 14.97 -14.99 -25.70
N VAL A 611 16.27 -15.22 -25.56
CA VAL A 611 17.07 -14.61 -24.49
C VAL A 611 18.12 -13.70 -25.10
N SER A 612 18.13 -12.46 -24.64
CA SER A 612 19.09 -11.43 -25.04
C SER A 612 20.05 -11.18 -23.89
N LEU A 613 21.27 -11.69 -24.02
CA LEU A 613 22.35 -11.45 -23.07
C LEU A 613 23.14 -10.22 -23.55
N CYS A 614 22.51 -9.05 -23.51
CA CYS A 614 23.13 -7.78 -23.88
C CYS A 614 23.85 -7.15 -22.68
N GLY A 615 25.15 -6.90 -22.79
CA GLY A 615 25.91 -6.09 -21.82
C GLY A 615 26.64 -6.85 -20.72
N CYS A 616 26.58 -8.19 -20.70
CA CYS A 616 27.43 -8.99 -19.81
C CYS A 616 28.92 -8.73 -20.11
N SER A 617 29.58 -7.86 -19.34
CA SER A 617 31.03 -7.69 -19.42
C SER A 617 31.73 -8.88 -18.75
N VAL A 618 32.06 -9.91 -19.54
CA VAL A 618 33.23 -10.83 -19.48
C VAL A 618 33.64 -11.49 -18.12
N GLN A 619 33.06 -11.21 -16.95
CA GLN A 619 33.61 -11.75 -15.68
C GLN A 619 32.65 -12.31 -14.62
N GLU A 620 31.35 -12.01 -14.56
CA GLU A 620 30.65 -12.23 -13.26
C GLU A 620 29.21 -12.79 -13.28
N ALA A 621 28.57 -13.02 -14.43
CA ALA A 621 27.32 -13.81 -14.47
C ALA A 621 27.63 -15.30 -14.64
N SER A 622 27.32 -16.15 -13.65
CA SER A 622 27.61 -17.59 -13.70
C SER A 622 26.33 -18.41 -13.88
N ILE A 623 26.13 -18.95 -15.09
CA ILE A 623 25.08 -19.93 -15.37
C ILE A 623 25.66 -21.34 -15.22
N THR A 624 25.11 -22.15 -14.31
CA THR A 624 25.64 -23.51 -14.03
C THR A 624 24.95 -24.61 -14.84
N ASN A 625 23.70 -24.44 -15.25
CA ASN A 625 23.01 -25.37 -16.16
C ASN A 625 22.06 -24.61 -17.08
N LEU A 626 22.06 -24.95 -18.37
CA LEU A 626 21.18 -24.35 -19.38
C LEU A 626 20.40 -25.45 -20.10
N TYR A 627 19.07 -25.29 -20.14
CA TYR A 627 18.12 -26.19 -20.80
C TYR A 627 17.35 -25.43 -21.89
N LEU A 628 17.31 -26.00 -23.10
CA LEU A 628 16.60 -25.42 -24.25
C LEU A 628 15.60 -26.44 -24.82
N ASP A 629 14.32 -26.07 -24.86
CA ASP A 629 13.29 -26.83 -25.57
C ASP A 629 13.08 -26.30 -27.00
N ALA A 630 12.81 -27.21 -27.92
CA ALA A 630 12.74 -26.97 -29.35
C ALA A 630 11.37 -26.47 -29.80
N ASN A 631 11.30 -25.21 -30.26
CA ASN A 631 10.45 -24.68 -31.35
C ASN A 631 10.45 -23.12 -31.38
N GLN A 632 11.56 -22.44 -31.74
CA GLN A 632 11.70 -20.98 -31.98
C GLN A 632 12.42 -20.13 -30.89
N GLY A 633 13.34 -20.68 -30.10
CA GLY A 633 14.22 -19.86 -29.26
C GLY A 633 15.40 -19.27 -30.05
N SER A 634 15.58 -17.94 -30.03
CA SER A 634 16.81 -17.28 -30.49
C SER A 634 17.71 -16.94 -29.31
N PHE A 635 19.00 -17.27 -29.42
CA PHE A 635 20.00 -17.02 -28.38
C PHE A 635 20.95 -15.94 -28.88
N LEU A 636 20.72 -14.70 -28.46
CA LEU A 636 21.59 -13.57 -28.79
C LEU A 636 22.61 -13.40 -27.66
N THR A 637 23.82 -13.89 -27.93
CA THR A 637 24.97 -13.72 -27.06
C THR A 637 25.77 -12.51 -27.49
N ASP A 638 26.07 -11.59 -26.57
CA ASP A 638 27.28 -10.81 -26.76
C ASP A 638 28.51 -11.71 -26.53
N SER A 639 29.66 -11.24 -26.99
CA SER A 639 30.93 -11.93 -27.20
C SER A 639 31.60 -12.65 -26.01
N SER A 640 30.91 -12.80 -24.88
CA SER A 640 31.51 -12.79 -23.55
C SER A 640 30.91 -13.74 -22.51
N ILE A 641 29.97 -14.63 -22.86
CA ILE A 641 29.29 -15.50 -21.88
C ILE A 641 30.12 -16.76 -21.55
N GLN A 642 30.39 -16.98 -20.26
CA GLN A 642 30.94 -18.23 -19.75
C GLN A 642 29.83 -19.18 -19.27
N LEU A 643 29.61 -20.27 -20.00
CA LEU A 643 28.82 -21.40 -19.54
C LEU A 643 29.72 -22.35 -18.74
N ASN A 644 29.66 -22.28 -17.41
CA ASN A 644 30.52 -23.08 -16.52
C ASN A 644 29.90 -24.44 -16.16
N GLY A 645 29.05 -24.96 -17.05
CA GLY A 645 27.96 -25.85 -16.70
C GLY A 645 27.62 -26.92 -17.74
N ASN A 646 26.69 -27.81 -17.40
CA ASN A 646 26.16 -28.77 -18.36
C ASN A 646 25.18 -28.07 -19.31
N PHE A 647 25.38 -28.26 -20.62
CA PHE A 647 24.45 -27.83 -21.66
C PHE A 647 23.58 -29.03 -22.06
N ASN A 648 22.29 -28.98 -21.72
CA ASN A 648 21.37 -30.09 -21.96
C ASN A 648 20.36 -29.67 -23.03
N TRP A 649 20.32 -30.43 -24.12
CA TRP A 649 19.48 -30.13 -25.28
C TRP A 649 18.42 -31.23 -25.48
N ARG A 650 17.20 -30.82 -25.84
CA ARG A 650 16.10 -31.70 -26.27
C ARG A 650 15.75 -31.36 -27.73
N ALA A 651 15.69 -32.40 -28.58
CA ALA A 651 15.76 -32.33 -30.04
C ALA A 651 14.94 -31.22 -30.76
N GLY A 652 15.60 -30.41 -31.63
CA GLY A 652 15.01 -29.51 -32.65
C GLY A 652 15.97 -28.46 -33.27
N GLU A 653 15.52 -27.68 -34.26
CA GLU A 653 16.36 -26.76 -35.06
C GLU A 653 16.80 -25.50 -34.30
N ILE A 654 18.06 -25.07 -34.47
CA ILE A 654 18.62 -23.83 -33.91
C ILE A 654 18.48 -22.69 -34.93
N TYR A 655 17.82 -21.60 -34.55
CA TYR A 655 17.84 -20.34 -35.30
C TYR A 655 18.85 -19.37 -34.66
N GLY A 656 20.08 -19.37 -35.17
CA GLY A 656 21.09 -18.33 -34.94
C GLY A 656 21.70 -18.26 -33.53
N VAL A 657 22.98 -18.64 -33.42
CA VAL A 657 23.87 -18.15 -32.35
C VAL A 657 24.67 -17.01 -32.96
N ASP A 658 24.40 -15.76 -32.57
CA ASP A 658 25.25 -14.63 -32.97
C ASP A 658 26.49 -14.62 -32.08
N SER A 659 27.55 -15.33 -32.48
CA SER A 659 28.84 -15.26 -31.78
C SER A 659 29.68 -14.13 -32.37
N LYS A 660 29.60 -12.94 -31.79
CA LYS A 660 30.72 -12.00 -31.94
C LYS A 660 31.88 -12.58 -31.12
N THR A 661 32.93 -13.08 -31.76
CA THR A 661 34.21 -13.53 -31.15
C THR A 661 34.15 -14.46 -29.92
N CYS A 662 33.96 -15.77 -30.10
CA CYS A 662 34.31 -16.77 -29.08
C CYS A 662 35.72 -17.34 -29.35
N GLU A 663 36.77 -16.56 -29.07
CA GLU A 663 38.14 -17.10 -28.96
C GLU A 663 38.38 -17.54 -27.52
N THR A 664 37.79 -18.66 -27.09
CA THR A 664 38.35 -19.66 -26.15
C THR A 664 37.26 -20.63 -25.64
N GLY A 665 37.29 -21.87 -26.14
CA GLY A 665 36.98 -23.04 -25.32
C GLY A 665 35.51 -23.40 -25.05
N LEU A 666 34.66 -23.46 -26.08
CA LEU A 666 33.45 -24.30 -26.01
C LEU A 666 33.87 -25.79 -25.99
N LYS A 667 34.05 -26.37 -24.80
CA LYS A 667 34.22 -27.82 -24.63
C LYS A 667 32.85 -28.49 -24.70
N THR A 668 32.39 -28.81 -25.90
CA THR A 668 31.22 -29.66 -26.09
C THR A 668 31.59 -31.12 -25.76
N GLY A 669 31.19 -31.58 -24.58
CA GLY A 669 31.18 -33.01 -24.26
C GLY A 669 29.84 -33.61 -24.70
N PHE A 670 29.74 -34.05 -25.96
CA PHE A 670 28.59 -34.86 -26.38
C PHE A 670 28.68 -36.25 -25.73
N ASN A 671 27.83 -36.52 -24.75
CA ASN A 671 27.61 -37.88 -24.22
C ASN A 671 26.21 -38.34 -24.64
N GLY A 672 26.12 -39.13 -25.70
CA GLY A 672 24.86 -39.76 -26.12
C GLY A 672 24.97 -40.42 -27.49
N THR A 673 24.74 -41.73 -27.53
CA THR A 673 24.86 -42.65 -28.68
C THR A 673 23.76 -42.48 -29.73
N ASP A 674 24.16 -42.54 -31.01
CA ASP A 674 23.42 -42.88 -32.24
C ASP A 674 22.07 -42.20 -32.54
N TYR A 675 22.08 -41.17 -33.41
CA TYR A 675 20.96 -40.85 -34.32
C TYR A 675 21.47 -40.29 -35.66
N SER A 676 20.96 -40.85 -36.77
CA SER A 676 21.25 -40.38 -38.14
C SER A 676 20.37 -39.18 -38.49
N ILE A 677 20.99 -38.10 -38.96
CA ILE A 677 20.31 -36.90 -39.46
C ILE A 677 20.09 -37.08 -40.97
N ASP A 678 18.84 -37.24 -41.39
CA ASP A 678 18.43 -37.11 -42.80
C ASP A 678 18.19 -35.62 -43.09
N SER A 679 19.01 -35.05 -43.99
CA SER A 679 19.09 -33.65 -44.45
C SER A 679 20.15 -32.81 -43.71
N PRO A 680 21.21 -32.32 -44.39
CA PRO A 680 22.21 -31.49 -43.76
C PRO A 680 21.61 -30.12 -43.42
N PRO A 681 21.88 -29.58 -42.22
CA PRO A 681 21.40 -28.26 -41.81
C PRO A 681 21.97 -27.16 -42.72
N THR A 682 21.14 -26.20 -43.09
CA THR A 682 21.57 -24.92 -43.67
C THR A 682 22.23 -24.10 -42.55
N LEU A 683 23.55 -24.09 -42.53
CA LEU A 683 24.36 -23.28 -41.61
C LEU A 683 24.60 -21.90 -42.24
N THR A 684 23.90 -20.87 -41.76
CA THR A 684 24.21 -19.48 -42.09
C THR A 684 25.30 -18.98 -41.13
N ILE A 685 26.55 -18.87 -41.62
CA ILE A 685 27.69 -18.35 -40.84
C ILE A 685 27.81 -16.84 -41.08
N LEU A 686 27.57 -16.01 -40.07
CA LEU A 686 28.01 -14.60 -40.06
C LEU A 686 29.38 -14.54 -39.36
N GLY A 687 30.44 -14.87 -40.10
CA GLY A 687 31.80 -14.97 -39.56
C GLY A 687 32.59 -13.68 -39.73
N THR A 688 33.26 -13.24 -38.66
CA THR A 688 34.49 -12.43 -38.75
C THR A 688 35.69 -13.37 -38.64
N GLY A 689 36.48 -13.44 -39.71
CA GLY A 689 37.80 -14.11 -39.72
C GLY A 689 37.80 -15.60 -40.08
N LEU A 690 38.45 -15.95 -41.19
CA LEU A 690 38.80 -17.33 -41.55
C LEU A 690 40.32 -17.45 -41.69
N VAL A 691 40.97 -18.19 -40.80
CA VAL A 691 42.30 -18.78 -41.03
C VAL A 691 42.06 -20.25 -41.36
N GLY A 692 42.08 -20.58 -42.66
CA GLY A 692 41.98 -21.95 -43.14
C GLY A 692 43.20 -22.31 -43.98
N THR A 693 44.11 -23.11 -43.43
CA THR A 693 45.14 -23.79 -44.21
C THR A 693 44.56 -25.11 -44.74
N GLY A 694 44.12 -25.15 -46.00
CA GLY A 694 43.66 -26.40 -46.63
C GLY A 694 42.92 -26.18 -47.95
N SER A 695 43.28 -26.97 -48.97
CA SER A 695 42.88 -26.85 -50.36
C SER A 695 41.52 -27.50 -50.69
N ASP A 696 40.43 -27.09 -50.05
CA ASP A 696 39.09 -27.62 -50.35
C ASP A 696 38.21 -26.59 -51.06
N THR A 697 37.91 -26.85 -52.34
CA THR A 697 36.91 -26.14 -53.15
C THR A 697 35.50 -26.36 -52.61
N LEU A 698 34.85 -25.29 -52.11
CA LEU A 698 33.43 -25.25 -51.76
C LEU A 698 32.57 -25.17 -53.03
N ASN A 699 32.01 -26.30 -53.46
CA ASN A 699 30.99 -26.32 -54.52
C ASN A 699 29.59 -26.39 -53.89
N SER A 700 28.94 -25.26 -53.66
CA SER A 700 27.51 -25.19 -53.33
C SER A 700 26.85 -24.03 -54.07
N ARG A 701 25.81 -24.33 -54.84
CA ARG A 701 25.23 -23.46 -55.88
C ARG A 701 24.28 -22.35 -55.41
N GLU A 702 23.99 -22.21 -54.12
CA GLU A 702 23.11 -21.14 -53.60
C GLU A 702 23.55 -20.78 -52.18
N ILE A 703 24.53 -19.87 -52.04
CA ILE A 703 24.80 -19.22 -50.75
C ILE A 703 24.76 -17.71 -50.95
N ASP A 704 23.88 -17.04 -50.21
CA ASP A 704 23.86 -15.59 -50.09
C ASP A 704 24.70 -15.18 -48.85
N TRP A 705 25.77 -14.41 -49.05
CA TRP A 705 26.67 -13.96 -47.98
C TRP A 705 26.37 -12.51 -47.57
N ALA A 706 26.49 -12.16 -46.29
CA ALA A 706 26.41 -10.77 -45.82
C ALA A 706 27.65 -10.41 -44.98
N ILE A 707 28.48 -9.49 -45.47
CA ILE A 707 29.71 -8.99 -44.84
C ILE A 707 29.37 -7.71 -44.10
N THR A 708 29.16 -7.77 -42.79
CA THR A 708 28.73 -6.60 -41.97
C THR A 708 29.88 -5.93 -41.20
N SER A 709 31.12 -6.40 -41.36
CA SER A 709 32.33 -5.90 -40.69
C SER A 709 33.57 -5.94 -41.62
N SER A 710 34.75 -5.51 -41.16
CA SER A 710 35.97 -5.45 -42.00
C SER A 710 36.58 -6.84 -42.24
N ILE A 711 36.61 -7.34 -43.48
CA ILE A 711 37.13 -8.67 -43.86
C ILE A 711 38.23 -8.56 -44.93
N ASN A 712 39.33 -9.30 -44.75
CA ASN A 712 40.37 -9.55 -45.76
C ASN A 712 40.29 -11.01 -46.24
N LEU A 713 40.46 -11.25 -47.54
CA LEU A 713 40.53 -12.60 -48.10
C LEU A 713 41.88 -13.27 -47.77
N ALA A 714 41.84 -14.56 -47.41
CA ALA A 714 43.03 -15.35 -47.08
C ALA A 714 43.50 -16.28 -48.23
N THR A 715 42.71 -16.37 -49.31
CA THR A 715 42.95 -17.21 -50.49
C THR A 715 43.01 -16.38 -51.76
N ASP A 716 43.67 -16.89 -52.79
CA ASP A 716 43.80 -16.21 -54.09
C ASP A 716 42.49 -16.25 -54.91
N LEU A 717 41.59 -17.20 -54.63
CA LEU A 717 40.27 -17.30 -55.28
C LEU A 717 39.18 -17.60 -54.24
N LEU A 718 38.07 -16.86 -54.34
CA LEU A 718 36.78 -17.13 -53.69
C LEU A 718 35.75 -17.42 -54.78
N ASP A 719 35.38 -18.69 -54.98
CA ASP A 719 34.39 -19.10 -55.98
C ASP A 719 33.05 -19.44 -55.29
N LEU A 720 32.02 -18.66 -55.59
CA LEU A 720 30.64 -18.83 -55.11
C LEU A 720 29.68 -19.23 -56.23
N GLY A 721 30.17 -19.52 -57.45
CA GLY A 721 29.32 -19.81 -58.61
C GLY A 721 28.32 -18.69 -58.91
N ASP A 722 27.02 -19.01 -58.96
CA ASP A 722 25.93 -18.06 -59.26
C ASP A 722 25.39 -17.33 -58.01
N GLY A 723 26.01 -17.50 -56.83
CA GLY A 723 25.51 -16.97 -55.54
C GLY A 723 25.63 -15.44 -55.36
N THR A 724 24.94 -14.89 -54.35
CA THR A 724 24.94 -13.44 -54.06
C THR A 724 25.87 -13.09 -52.90
N ILE A 725 26.62 -11.98 -52.97
CA ILE A 725 27.31 -11.38 -51.82
C ILE A 725 26.66 -10.04 -51.50
N THR A 726 26.45 -9.71 -50.22
CA THR A 726 26.10 -8.38 -49.72
C THR A 726 27.22 -7.88 -48.81
N VAL A 727 27.69 -6.64 -48.98
CA VAL A 727 28.79 -6.05 -48.20
C VAL A 727 28.28 -4.78 -47.53
N ASP A 728 28.01 -4.80 -46.22
CA ASP A 728 27.66 -3.64 -45.40
C ASP A 728 28.87 -3.09 -44.60
N GLY A 729 29.90 -3.91 -44.39
CA GLY A 729 31.18 -3.58 -43.73
C GLY A 729 32.31 -3.23 -44.71
N ARG A 730 33.58 -3.34 -44.31
CA ARG A 730 34.72 -3.16 -45.24
C ARG A 730 35.15 -4.52 -45.81
N PHE A 731 35.39 -4.65 -47.12
CA PHE A 731 35.85 -5.88 -47.74
C PHE A 731 37.07 -5.58 -48.61
N THR A 732 38.22 -6.20 -48.34
CA THR A 732 39.49 -5.88 -49.02
C THR A 732 40.01 -7.05 -49.85
N LEU A 733 40.32 -6.78 -51.12
CA LEU A 733 40.97 -7.67 -52.08
C LEU A 733 42.41 -7.19 -52.35
N THR A 734 43.40 -8.06 -52.13
CA THR A 734 44.82 -7.76 -52.38
C THR A 734 45.25 -8.14 -53.81
N GLU A 735 46.43 -7.68 -54.23
CA GLU A 735 46.99 -7.99 -55.56
C GLU A 735 47.02 -9.52 -55.79
N SER A 736 46.30 -10.01 -56.81
CA SER A 736 46.10 -11.44 -57.19
C SER A 736 44.88 -12.17 -56.60
N GLN A 737 44.01 -11.51 -55.83
CA GLN A 737 42.77 -12.14 -55.34
C GLN A 737 41.60 -11.97 -56.31
N SER A 738 40.86 -13.04 -56.59
CA SER A 738 39.62 -12.98 -57.37
C SER A 738 38.40 -13.54 -56.67
N VAL A 739 37.23 -12.95 -56.92
CA VAL A 739 35.92 -13.41 -56.43
C VAL A 739 35.06 -13.77 -57.62
N GLN A 740 34.53 -15.00 -57.69
CA GLN A 740 33.58 -15.42 -58.70
C GLN A 740 32.20 -15.56 -58.04
N CYS A 741 31.19 -14.83 -58.53
CA CYS A 741 29.84 -14.80 -57.95
C CYS A 741 28.77 -14.42 -58.98
N GLY A 742 27.49 -14.66 -58.70
CA GLY A 742 26.39 -14.19 -59.55
C GLY A 742 26.18 -12.69 -59.43
N THR A 743 25.89 -12.19 -58.22
CA THR A 743 25.72 -10.76 -57.94
C THR A 743 26.40 -10.36 -56.62
N MET A 744 27.09 -9.22 -56.57
CA MET A 744 27.63 -8.63 -55.34
C MET A 744 26.96 -7.27 -55.10
N TYR A 745 26.25 -7.10 -53.99
CA TYR A 745 25.73 -5.82 -53.51
C TYR A 745 26.70 -5.23 -52.50
N ASN A 746 27.29 -4.07 -52.77
CA ASN A 746 28.12 -3.38 -51.81
C ASN A 746 27.42 -2.13 -51.28
N TYR A 747 27.04 -2.13 -50.00
CA TYR A 747 26.50 -1.01 -49.22
C TYR A 747 27.54 -0.40 -48.25
N GLY A 748 28.68 -1.08 -48.02
CA GLY A 748 29.77 -0.74 -47.09
C GLY A 748 31.00 -0.12 -47.77
N THR A 749 32.21 -0.67 -47.55
CA THR A 749 33.46 -0.22 -48.21
C THR A 749 34.18 -1.38 -48.90
N LEU A 750 34.26 -1.41 -50.22
CA LEU A 750 34.98 -2.43 -51.00
C LEU A 750 36.36 -1.90 -51.42
N GLN A 751 37.44 -2.38 -50.79
CA GLN A 751 38.80 -2.00 -51.13
C GLN A 751 39.43 -3.03 -52.08
N MET A 752 40.06 -2.60 -53.16
CA MET A 752 40.66 -3.45 -54.18
C MET A 752 42.07 -2.96 -54.51
N GLU A 753 43.06 -3.85 -54.47
CA GLU A 753 44.42 -3.55 -54.96
C GLU A 753 44.57 -3.96 -56.43
N GLN A 754 45.56 -3.39 -57.11
CA GLN A 754 45.81 -3.59 -58.53
C GLN A 754 45.98 -5.08 -58.89
N GLY A 755 45.11 -5.58 -59.78
CA GLY A 755 45.14 -6.99 -60.22
C GLY A 755 44.19 -7.92 -59.46
N SER A 756 43.37 -7.40 -58.53
CA SER A 756 42.19 -8.13 -58.02
C SER A 756 41.03 -8.10 -59.02
N VAL A 757 40.19 -9.15 -59.04
CA VAL A 757 39.10 -9.31 -60.03
C VAL A 757 37.81 -9.79 -59.37
N ILE A 758 36.68 -9.15 -59.68
CA ILE A 758 35.34 -9.66 -59.37
C ILE A 758 34.72 -10.15 -60.69
N ASP A 759 34.49 -11.45 -60.80
CA ASP A 759 33.85 -12.12 -61.94
C ASP A 759 32.39 -12.42 -61.58
N GLY A 760 31.52 -11.43 -61.82
CA GLY A 760 30.12 -11.40 -61.42
C GLY A 760 29.47 -10.02 -61.61
N THR A 761 28.17 -9.89 -61.36
CA THR A 761 27.48 -8.59 -61.43
C THR A 761 27.72 -7.79 -60.16
N LEU A 762 28.39 -6.63 -60.20
CA LEU A 762 28.57 -5.79 -59.01
C LEU A 762 27.55 -4.64 -58.98
N VAL A 763 26.76 -4.58 -57.92
CA VAL A 763 25.82 -3.49 -57.60
C VAL A 763 26.43 -2.63 -56.48
N GLN A 764 26.99 -1.49 -56.85
CA GLN A 764 27.75 -0.62 -55.95
C GLN A 764 26.87 0.52 -55.38
N LYS A 765 26.54 0.44 -54.08
CA LYS A 765 25.74 1.42 -53.32
C LYS A 765 26.50 2.09 -52.15
N GLY A 766 27.63 1.52 -51.72
CA GLY A 766 28.55 2.02 -50.68
C GLY A 766 29.81 2.68 -51.26
N THR A 767 30.92 2.67 -50.51
CA THR A 767 32.24 3.14 -50.95
C THR A 767 33.05 2.02 -51.61
N MET A 768 33.82 2.33 -52.65
CA MET A 768 34.82 1.46 -53.26
C MET A 768 36.17 2.17 -53.27
N GLU A 769 37.24 1.50 -52.84
CA GLU A 769 38.60 2.06 -52.74
C GLU A 769 39.57 1.25 -53.62
N ILE A 770 40.03 1.78 -54.75
CA ILE A 770 40.97 1.07 -55.63
C ILE A 770 42.39 1.60 -55.42
N ARG A 771 43.35 0.74 -55.09
CA ARG A 771 44.76 1.11 -54.89
C ARG A 771 45.63 0.61 -56.03
N TYR A 772 46.33 1.53 -56.68
CA TYR A 772 47.30 1.22 -57.73
C TYR A 772 48.74 1.35 -57.25
N SER A 773 49.61 0.49 -57.75
CA SER A 773 51.06 0.52 -57.50
C SER A 773 51.79 1.57 -58.37
N SER A 774 51.11 2.17 -59.36
CA SER A 774 51.56 3.27 -60.23
C SER A 774 50.38 4.14 -60.68
N VAL A 775 50.59 5.39 -61.10
CA VAL A 775 49.50 6.25 -61.62
C VAL A 775 48.80 5.58 -62.81
N PRO A 776 47.51 5.17 -62.69
CA PRO A 776 46.80 4.52 -63.78
C PRO A 776 46.35 5.55 -64.83
N ASP A 777 46.22 5.14 -66.09
CA ASP A 777 45.50 5.93 -67.10
C ASP A 777 43.98 5.76 -66.95
N GLU A 778 43.21 6.65 -67.59
CA GLU A 778 41.75 6.70 -67.51
C GLU A 778 41.09 5.37 -67.96
N ASP A 779 41.63 4.72 -68.99
CA ASP A 779 41.14 3.44 -69.51
C ASP A 779 41.41 2.28 -68.53
N THR A 780 42.50 2.31 -67.77
CA THR A 780 42.85 1.30 -66.76
C THR A 780 41.93 1.38 -65.54
N VAL A 781 41.53 2.61 -65.14
CA VAL A 781 40.56 2.81 -64.06
C VAL A 781 39.17 2.31 -64.46
N LEU A 782 38.73 2.60 -65.70
CA LEU A 782 37.45 2.15 -66.24
C LEU A 782 37.37 0.62 -66.41
N ALA A 783 38.48 -0.01 -66.81
CA ALA A 783 38.55 -1.47 -66.94
C ALA A 783 38.47 -2.22 -65.60
N SER A 784 38.97 -1.61 -64.52
CA SER A 784 38.98 -2.21 -63.17
C SER A 784 37.63 -2.11 -62.45
N VAL A 785 36.76 -1.21 -62.90
CA VAL A 785 35.41 -1.01 -62.36
C VAL A 785 34.36 -1.85 -63.12
N GLY A 786 34.66 -2.31 -64.34
CA GLY A 786 33.76 -3.15 -65.16
C GLY A 786 32.48 -2.43 -65.64
N THR A 787 31.72 -3.04 -66.56
CA THR A 787 30.38 -2.56 -66.95
C THR A 787 29.37 -2.91 -65.84
N ASN A 788 29.41 -2.17 -64.74
CA ASN A 788 28.62 -2.41 -63.54
C ASN A 788 27.57 -1.30 -63.33
N ASP A 789 26.38 -1.66 -62.83
CA ASP A 789 25.32 -0.70 -62.50
C ASP A 789 25.66 0.00 -61.17
N ILE A 790 26.16 1.24 -61.28
CA ILE A 790 26.52 2.09 -60.13
C ILE A 790 25.29 2.93 -59.73
N GLU A 791 24.52 2.43 -58.77
CA GLU A 791 23.41 3.16 -58.15
C GLU A 791 23.86 3.82 -56.82
N GLY A 792 24.46 5.00 -56.91
CA GLY A 792 24.62 5.90 -55.75
C GLY A 792 25.82 5.67 -54.82
N GLY A 793 26.76 4.79 -55.17
CA GLY A 793 28.02 4.59 -54.43
C GLY A 793 29.13 5.60 -54.73
N LYS A 794 30.17 5.62 -53.88
CA LYS A 794 31.39 6.47 -53.98
C LYS A 794 32.60 5.62 -54.43
N ILE A 795 33.37 6.04 -55.43
CA ILE A 795 34.63 5.37 -55.81
C ILE A 795 35.81 6.28 -55.47
N VAL A 796 36.85 5.72 -54.84
CA VAL A 796 38.05 6.41 -54.37
C VAL A 796 39.27 5.68 -54.94
N VAL A 797 40.08 6.35 -55.75
CA VAL A 797 41.29 5.75 -56.34
C VAL A 797 42.53 6.32 -55.66
N TYR A 798 43.39 5.44 -55.14
CA TYR A 798 44.68 5.77 -54.55
C TYR A 798 45.80 5.39 -55.53
N ALA A 799 46.65 6.35 -55.90
CA ALA A 799 47.83 6.10 -56.73
C ALA A 799 49.07 6.83 -56.18
N PRO A 800 50.29 6.27 -56.32
CA PRO A 800 51.51 6.90 -55.82
C PRO A 800 51.88 8.15 -56.63
N SER A 801 52.35 9.18 -55.93
CA SER A 801 52.77 10.47 -56.52
C SER A 801 53.98 10.29 -57.46
N PRO A 802 54.01 10.93 -58.64
CA PRO A 802 55.16 10.86 -59.56
C PRO A 802 56.40 11.64 -59.08
N THR A 803 56.34 12.33 -57.93
CA THR A 803 57.48 13.03 -57.30
C THR A 803 57.55 12.77 -55.79
N PRO A 804 58.76 12.65 -55.20
CA PRO A 804 58.91 12.32 -53.79
C PRO A 804 58.52 13.50 -52.91
N LEU A 805 57.43 13.33 -52.16
CA LEU A 805 57.00 14.26 -51.10
C LEU A 805 57.69 13.87 -49.79
N SER A 806 58.17 14.87 -49.04
CA SER A 806 58.85 14.66 -47.75
C SER A 806 57.89 14.11 -46.70
N GLU A 807 58.30 12.99 -46.08
CA GLU A 807 57.77 12.32 -44.88
C GLU A 807 56.29 12.55 -44.55
N GLY A 808 55.43 11.59 -44.93
CA GLY A 808 54.11 11.45 -44.29
C GLY A 808 53.08 10.67 -45.07
N ASP A 809 52.72 11.11 -46.29
CA ASP A 809 51.56 10.57 -47.02
C ASP A 809 51.85 10.50 -48.54
N SER A 810 51.80 9.29 -49.11
CA SER A 810 52.26 9.00 -50.48
C SER A 810 51.15 8.55 -51.43
N PHE A 811 49.94 9.13 -51.38
CA PHE A 811 48.88 8.79 -52.33
C PHE A 811 48.09 10.02 -52.79
N ALA A 812 47.86 10.15 -54.10
CA ALA A 812 46.85 11.04 -54.66
C ALA A 812 45.49 10.31 -54.59
N VAL A 813 44.45 11.01 -54.13
CA VAL A 813 43.10 10.48 -53.99
C VAL A 813 42.19 11.12 -55.05
N LEU A 814 41.69 10.32 -55.98
CA LEU A 814 40.66 10.72 -56.95
C LEU A 814 39.30 10.18 -56.50
N GLU A 815 38.34 11.06 -56.21
CA GLU A 815 36.96 10.67 -55.87
C GLU A 815 36.02 10.82 -57.07
N TRP A 816 35.23 9.78 -57.34
CA TRP A 816 34.22 9.76 -58.39
C TRP A 816 32.85 9.44 -57.80
N ALA A 817 31.88 10.34 -57.99
CA ALA A 817 30.49 10.18 -57.54
C ALA A 817 29.53 10.19 -58.75
N HIS A 818 28.80 9.10 -58.97
CA HIS A 818 27.81 9.01 -60.04
C HIS A 818 26.43 9.46 -59.53
N HIS A 819 25.94 10.62 -59.97
CA HIS A 819 24.53 10.99 -59.83
C HIS A 819 23.75 10.46 -61.03
N SER A 820 22.63 9.77 -60.78
CA SER A 820 21.71 9.30 -61.81
C SER A 820 21.18 10.49 -62.61
N GLY A 821 21.80 10.76 -63.77
CA GLY A 821 21.41 11.83 -64.70
C GLY A 821 22.56 12.77 -65.03
N THR A 822 23.34 12.42 -66.06
CA THR A 822 24.29 13.26 -66.84
C THR A 822 25.17 14.27 -66.07
N TYR A 823 26.47 13.96 -66.05
CA TYR A 823 27.64 14.71 -65.56
C TYR A 823 27.93 14.61 -64.05
N GLY A 824 28.82 13.68 -63.67
CA GLY A 824 29.38 13.54 -62.32
C GLY A 824 30.48 14.55 -62.02
N SER A 825 30.63 14.96 -60.77
CA SER A 825 31.71 15.83 -60.28
C SER A 825 32.94 15.03 -59.87
N LEU A 826 34.12 15.54 -60.21
CA LEU A 826 35.43 15.00 -59.85
C LEU A 826 35.99 15.81 -58.67
N ASP A 827 36.11 15.22 -57.48
CA ASP A 827 36.77 15.89 -56.35
C ASP A 827 38.21 15.35 -56.22
N LEU A 828 39.20 16.25 -56.36
CA LEU A 828 40.62 15.93 -56.27
C LEU A 828 41.13 16.19 -54.85
N HIS A 829 41.44 15.14 -54.12
CA HIS A 829 42.18 15.25 -52.85
C HIS A 829 43.66 14.99 -53.11
N SER A 830 44.47 16.05 -53.13
CA SER A 830 45.93 15.89 -53.16
C SER A 830 46.68 17.03 -52.48
N ASN A 831 47.75 16.66 -51.77
CA ASN A 831 48.83 17.54 -51.30
C ASN A 831 49.70 18.01 -52.48
N LEU A 832 49.08 18.68 -53.46
CA LEU A 832 49.79 19.31 -54.58
C LEU A 832 50.11 20.77 -54.27
N ASP A 833 51.28 21.22 -54.74
CA ASP A 833 51.67 22.63 -54.71
C ASP A 833 50.75 23.48 -55.62
N ASP A 834 50.73 24.79 -55.34
CA ASP A 834 49.75 25.71 -55.94
C ASP A 834 49.85 25.83 -57.47
N ASP A 835 51.01 25.49 -58.06
CA ASP A 835 51.19 25.48 -59.52
C ASP A 835 50.48 24.29 -60.18
N THR A 836 50.38 23.14 -59.51
CA THR A 836 49.67 21.98 -60.06
C THR A 836 48.14 22.12 -59.90
N LYS A 837 47.67 22.81 -58.86
CA LYS A 837 46.24 23.16 -58.66
C LYS A 837 45.71 24.14 -59.71
N GLY A 838 46.58 25.00 -60.25
CA GLY A 838 46.23 25.94 -61.32
C GLY A 838 45.76 25.27 -62.62
N THR A 839 46.17 24.02 -62.87
CA THR A 839 45.78 23.30 -64.10
C THR A 839 44.46 22.54 -63.96
N LEU A 840 44.03 22.23 -62.73
CA LEU A 840 42.80 21.47 -62.43
C LEU A 840 41.63 22.35 -61.98
N THR A 841 41.83 23.65 -61.76
CA THR A 841 40.77 24.63 -61.46
C THR A 841 40.06 25.10 -62.73
N TYR A 842 39.55 24.15 -63.50
CA TYR A 842 38.59 24.41 -64.59
C TYR A 842 37.41 23.44 -64.54
N LEU A 843 36.99 22.98 -63.35
CA LEU A 843 35.72 22.26 -63.13
C LEU A 843 35.21 22.43 -61.68
N THR A 844 34.54 23.57 -61.45
CA THR A 844 33.38 23.83 -60.54
C THR A 844 33.44 23.42 -59.06
N ASN A 845 33.54 24.34 -58.08
CA ASN A 845 32.53 25.27 -57.49
C ASN A 845 31.23 24.64 -56.92
N ALA A 846 31.16 24.42 -55.58
CA ALA A 846 30.18 25.01 -54.63
C ALA A 846 29.97 24.14 -53.35
N LEU A 847 30.41 24.58 -52.15
CA LEU A 847 29.67 24.44 -50.86
C LEU A 847 30.40 25.06 -49.64
N LYS A 848 29.61 25.51 -48.66
CA LYS A 848 29.96 26.33 -47.49
C LYS A 848 30.42 25.49 -46.28
N VAL A 849 31.36 26.03 -45.51
CA VAL A 849 31.91 25.50 -44.23
C VAL A 849 31.27 26.21 -43.01
N ASN A 850 31.06 25.51 -41.89
CA ASN A 850 30.78 26.11 -40.57
C ASN A 850 31.48 25.33 -39.44
N ILE A 851 32.02 26.07 -38.45
CA ILE A 851 32.91 25.62 -37.35
C ILE A 851 32.20 25.75 -35.99
N VAL A 852 32.49 24.85 -35.04
CA VAL A 852 31.96 24.80 -33.64
C VAL A 852 32.98 25.33 -32.62
N HIS A 853 32.52 26.00 -31.56
CA HIS A 853 33.29 26.32 -30.34
C HIS A 853 32.53 25.95 -29.05
N GLY A 854 33.27 25.53 -28.01
CA GLY A 854 32.76 25.05 -26.72
C GLY A 854 33.22 25.84 -25.48
N GLY A 855 32.73 25.40 -24.32
CA GLY A 855 33.03 25.86 -22.95
C GLY A 855 31.79 25.70 -22.04
N GLY A 856 31.78 25.31 -20.77
CA GLY A 856 32.80 25.03 -19.74
C GLY A 856 32.34 25.56 -18.36
N GLY A 857 32.29 24.70 -17.31
CA GLY A 857 32.33 25.05 -15.86
C GLY A 857 30.99 25.34 -15.13
N THR A 858 30.46 24.47 -14.24
CA THR A 858 30.76 24.15 -12.81
C THR A 858 30.19 25.11 -11.74
N GLY A 859 29.52 24.57 -10.69
CA GLY A 859 29.38 25.23 -9.39
C GLY A 859 28.24 24.70 -8.47
N ALA A 860 28.61 24.16 -7.30
CA ALA A 860 27.79 23.48 -6.29
C ALA A 860 27.27 24.36 -5.13
N GLY A 861 26.41 23.81 -4.26
CA GLY A 861 26.17 24.33 -2.89
C GLY A 861 24.94 23.74 -2.18
N ALA A 862 25.12 23.24 -0.95
CA ALA A 862 24.13 22.47 -0.18
C ALA A 862 23.99 22.91 1.31
N ILE A 863 22.87 22.48 1.93
CA ILE A 863 22.56 22.14 3.36
C ILE A 863 22.27 23.25 4.42
N VAL A 864 21.11 23.15 5.12
CA VAL A 864 20.89 22.85 6.58
C VAL A 864 19.58 23.47 7.15
N GLY A 865 18.77 22.67 7.88
CA GLY A 865 17.91 23.16 8.97
C GLY A 865 16.81 22.19 9.48
N ILE A 866 17.07 21.45 10.57
CA ILE A 866 16.09 20.71 11.41
C ILE A 866 16.29 21.16 12.87
N VAL A 867 15.19 21.36 13.64
CA VAL A 867 14.96 21.01 15.07
C VAL A 867 13.51 21.39 15.44
N PHE A 868 12.68 20.47 15.97
CA PHE A 868 11.95 20.58 17.25
C PHE A 868 11.00 19.38 17.49
N GLY A 869 11.20 18.67 18.59
CA GLY A 869 10.27 17.67 19.11
C GLY A 869 10.75 17.12 20.46
N VAL A 870 10.11 17.54 21.57
CA VAL A 870 10.00 16.82 22.85
C VAL A 870 8.84 17.42 23.63
N LEU A 871 7.74 16.68 23.81
CA LEU A 871 6.87 16.64 25.00
C LEU A 871 5.70 15.69 24.70
N ILE A 872 5.22 14.99 25.73
CA ILE A 872 4.12 13.99 25.76
C ILE A 872 4.61 12.54 25.71
N PHE A 873 5.20 12.09 26.82
CA PHE A 873 5.22 10.67 27.19
C PHE A 873 5.36 10.55 28.72
N LEU A 874 4.26 10.77 29.46
CA LEU A 874 4.14 10.44 30.89
C LEU A 874 2.71 10.72 31.39
N ALA A 875 1.76 9.86 31.00
CA ALA A 875 0.42 9.80 31.59
C ALA A 875 -0.17 8.37 31.56
N LEU A 876 0.69 7.36 31.75
CA LEU A 876 0.27 5.97 31.94
C LEU A 876 0.54 5.57 33.39
N VAL A 877 -0.45 4.91 34.00
CA VAL A 877 -0.44 4.27 35.33
C VAL A 877 -0.72 5.21 36.51
N THR A 878 -2.00 5.39 36.87
CA THR A 878 -2.56 5.26 38.25
C THR A 878 -4.04 5.70 38.39
N ALA A 879 -4.95 5.32 37.49
CA ALA A 879 -6.40 5.59 37.66
C ALA A 879 -7.31 4.34 37.77
N GLY A 880 -6.80 3.14 37.47
CA GLY A 880 -7.63 1.90 37.48
C GLY A 880 -7.82 1.22 38.85
N GLY A 881 -7.16 1.68 39.91
CA GLY A 881 -7.00 0.87 41.13
C GLY A 881 -8.05 1.04 42.24
N PHE A 882 -8.89 2.09 42.22
CA PHE A 882 -9.71 2.44 43.40
C PHE A 882 -11.23 2.37 43.18
N TYR A 883 -11.72 2.22 41.95
CA TYR A 883 -13.16 2.12 41.67
C TYR A 883 -13.69 0.68 41.68
N TYR A 884 -12.83 -0.30 41.35
CA TYR A 884 -13.17 -1.73 41.35
C TYR A 884 -13.45 -2.30 42.76
N ALA A 885 -12.96 -1.65 43.82
CA ALA A 885 -13.19 -2.06 45.20
C ALA A 885 -14.57 -1.65 45.75
N ARG A 886 -15.29 -0.74 45.10
CA ARG A 886 -16.58 -0.20 45.60
C ARG A 886 -17.81 -0.91 45.03
N GLN A 887 -17.71 -1.46 43.81
CA GLN A 887 -18.76 -2.26 43.16
C GLN A 887 -18.96 -3.64 43.85
N ARG A 888 -17.88 -4.30 44.28
CA ARG A 888 -17.95 -5.63 44.90
C ARG A 888 -18.60 -5.66 46.29
N ALA A 889 -18.83 -4.51 46.92
CA ALA A 889 -19.52 -4.41 48.21
C ALA A 889 -21.04 -4.21 48.08
N ARG A 890 -21.57 -3.93 46.87
CA ARG A 890 -23.02 -3.66 46.66
C ARG A 890 -23.80 -4.83 46.05
N ASN A 891 -23.18 -5.74 45.29
CA ASN A 891 -23.87 -6.90 44.69
C ASN A 891 -23.89 -8.15 45.58
N SER A 892 -24.06 -7.99 46.89
CA SER A 892 -24.09 -9.13 47.81
C SER A 892 -25.33 -9.15 48.70
N TYR A 893 -26.53 -8.90 48.17
CA TYR A 893 -27.79 -9.34 48.81
C TYR A 893 -28.96 -9.39 47.80
N GLY A 894 -29.48 -10.62 47.57
CA GLY A 894 -30.79 -10.95 46.95
C GLY A 894 -30.79 -10.99 45.42
N GLU A 895 -31.37 -11.95 44.69
CA GLU A 895 -32.06 -13.21 44.97
C GLU A 895 -31.75 -14.16 43.79
N LEU A 896 -31.63 -15.45 44.08
CA LEU A 896 -31.65 -16.52 43.08
C LEU A 896 -33.11 -16.71 42.65
N ASP A 897 -33.39 -16.64 41.35
CA ASP A 897 -34.57 -17.31 40.81
C ASP A 897 -34.18 -18.21 39.62
N GLU A 898 -34.71 -19.42 39.69
CA GLU A 898 -34.55 -20.51 38.75
C GLU A 898 -35.51 -20.31 37.58
N SER A 899 -35.06 -20.46 36.33
CA SER A 899 -35.78 -21.30 35.37
C SER A 899 -35.05 -21.41 34.03
N SER A 900 -34.83 -22.67 33.62
CA SER A 900 -34.87 -23.22 32.25
C SER A 900 -33.94 -22.61 31.19
N GLN A 901 -33.33 -23.31 30.24
CA GLN A 901 -33.15 -24.71 29.88
C GLN A 901 -32.42 -24.66 28.51
N GLY A 902 -31.33 -25.42 28.34
CA GLY A 902 -30.93 -25.98 27.04
C GLY A 902 -30.29 -25.04 26.01
N PHE A 903 -28.98 -25.19 25.80
CA PHE A 903 -28.42 -25.83 24.60
C PHE A 903 -26.98 -26.25 24.91
N GLY A 904 -26.63 -27.48 24.52
CA GLY A 904 -25.36 -28.12 24.82
C GLY A 904 -24.35 -28.02 23.68
N GLU A 905 -23.25 -28.74 23.91
CA GLU A 905 -22.03 -28.91 23.09
C GLU A 905 -20.96 -27.82 23.33
N GLY A 906 -19.71 -28.10 23.70
CA GLY A 906 -19.00 -29.36 23.90
C GLY A 906 -17.50 -29.09 23.72
N ILE A 907 -16.72 -28.98 24.81
CA ILE A 907 -15.26 -29.01 24.73
C ILE A 907 -14.72 -30.00 25.75
N LYS A 908 -14.17 -31.10 25.23
CA LYS A 908 -13.36 -32.09 25.94
C LYS A 908 -12.05 -31.44 26.39
N VAL A 909 -11.75 -31.52 27.68
CA VAL A 909 -10.37 -31.40 28.18
C VAL A 909 -9.95 -32.77 28.71
N LEU A 910 -8.98 -33.37 28.01
CA LEU A 910 -8.29 -34.59 28.43
C LEU A 910 -7.43 -34.29 29.65
N GLY A 911 -7.58 -35.12 30.69
CA GLY A 911 -6.80 -35.03 31.91
C GLY A 911 -5.51 -35.85 31.85
N GLY A 912 -4.54 -35.37 32.63
CA GLY A 912 -3.64 -36.18 33.44
C GLY A 912 -2.31 -36.59 32.81
N GLU A 913 -1.22 -36.04 33.32
CA GLU A 913 -0.22 -36.84 34.03
C GLU A 913 0.67 -35.99 34.95
N SER A 914 1.13 -36.63 36.00
CA SER A 914 1.69 -36.12 37.25
C SER A 914 3.22 -36.21 37.30
N ALA A 915 3.89 -35.26 37.97
CA ALA A 915 4.92 -35.51 39.01
C ALA A 915 5.51 -34.18 39.57
N PRO A 916 6.05 -34.17 40.82
CA PRO A 916 6.08 -32.99 41.70
C PRO A 916 7.49 -32.50 42.13
N VAL A 917 7.50 -31.50 43.03
CA VAL A 917 8.62 -30.98 43.89
C VAL A 917 9.44 -29.88 43.21
N GLU A 918 9.65 -28.64 43.71
CA GLU A 918 9.99 -28.07 45.03
C GLU A 918 9.66 -26.55 44.95
N GLY A 919 9.03 -25.87 45.91
CA GLY A 919 9.71 -25.22 47.05
C GLY A 919 10.30 -23.81 46.71
N GLY A 920 9.68 -22.73 47.20
CA GLY A 920 10.29 -21.37 47.26
C GLY A 920 9.40 -20.25 46.73
N GLU A 921 8.57 -19.64 47.59
CA GLU A 921 8.75 -18.26 48.11
C GLU A 921 8.52 -17.11 47.11
N GLN A 922 7.43 -16.38 47.39
CA GLN A 922 7.26 -14.92 47.32
C GLN A 922 8.27 -14.12 46.47
N GLN A 923 7.77 -13.43 45.44
CA GLN A 923 7.68 -11.96 45.48
C GLN A 923 6.84 -11.40 44.33
N SER A 924 6.01 -10.43 44.70
CA SER A 924 5.21 -9.54 43.88
C SER A 924 6.07 -8.62 43.00
N GLY A 925 5.59 -8.33 41.79
CA GLY A 925 6.00 -7.22 40.94
C GLY A 925 4.88 -6.88 39.97
#